data_AF-A0A1H0Z3T2-F1
#
_entry.id   AF-A0A1H0Z3T2-F1
#
_cell.length_a   1.000
_cell.length_b   1.000
_cell.length_c   1.000
_cell.angle_alpha   90.00
_cell.angle_beta   90.00
_cell.angle_gamma   90.00
#
_symmetry.space_group_name_H-M   'P 1'
#
loop_
_entity.id
_entity.type
_entity.pdbx_description
1 polymer ?
#
loop_
_entity_poly.entity_id
_entity_poly.type
_entity_poly.pdbx_seq_one_letter_code
_entity_poly.pdbx_strand_id
1 'polypeptide(L)'
;MSTEDTETTGSAAELINRLRSADGPPFALLRRWDPEHDEPGPVEVLIGPITTVEHLSEIPLPQGAPDHGAGHDALALVPFRQIRERGFDCHDDGTPLRVLRVEESHRLDTRDVLDALPDHELALHEDGFDVDDETYAATVKRIVHDEIATGEGANFVIRRDFTARIRDHSTDSALTLFRRLLRAEHGSYWTFLVHAGPEADEHGGRTLVGASPEVHVRLDDGEAVMNPISGTYRYPDTGPDRAGLLRFLADPKENAELSMVLDEELKMMSAVGDRGGRVHGPYLREMAHLAHTEFEIRGRTGMDARDVLRETSFAATVTGSPLENACRVIRRYEPSGRGYYAGALALFSRDSRGGQRLDSPILIRAADIAPDGRVRMPVGATLVRDSDPSSEVAETWTKAAGVLTALGVRQRTATTNPARPDGGFARDPLVAARLGARRDSLAPFWLRPREELPAPTGRALIIDTGDSFTAMLAQVFRSLGLNPIVRGYATPPDELLGTRAELTVLGPGPGNPDDQDDARMARLRELAQQLVHEARADEHPLLGVCLGHQLIGRELGLPLLRKTRPHQGLQRDIDLFGQRSTVGFYNSFTAHADEDTAARLHTSGIELSRDADSGEVHAFRAPNIAGVQFHPESVLTLDGRATVHELVQRLAPGIAPGPLDS
;
A
#
# COMPACT_ATOMS: atom_id res chain seq x y z
N MET A 1 34.74 23.02 -16.18
CA MET A 1 34.46 23.40 -17.58
C MET A 1 32.98 23.18 -17.75
N SER A 2 32.27 24.27 -17.98
CA SER A 2 30.81 24.40 -17.89
C SER A 2 30.09 23.42 -18.81
N THR A 3 29.16 22.67 -18.25
CA THR A 3 28.22 21.78 -18.95
C THR A 3 27.08 22.64 -19.52
N GLU A 4 27.04 22.78 -20.85
CA GLU A 4 25.84 23.23 -21.56
C GLU A 4 24.93 22.01 -21.72
N ASP A 5 23.95 21.89 -20.82
CA ASP A 5 22.73 21.12 -21.11
C ASP A 5 22.01 21.86 -22.24
N THR A 6 21.64 21.16 -23.31
CA THR A 6 20.79 21.72 -24.37
C THR A 6 19.35 21.85 -23.88
N GLU A 7 19.10 22.73 -22.92
CA GLU A 7 17.77 23.25 -22.59
C GLU A 7 17.32 24.17 -23.72
N THR A 8 16.33 23.73 -24.50
CA THR A 8 15.67 24.63 -25.45
C THR A 8 14.83 25.62 -24.65
N THR A 9 15.36 26.81 -24.42
CA THR A 9 14.73 27.90 -23.66
C THR A 9 13.69 28.62 -24.52
N GLY A 10 12.57 27.94 -24.80
CA GLY A 10 11.33 28.63 -25.17
C GLY A 10 10.70 29.26 -23.93
N SER A 11 10.08 30.43 -24.05
CA SER A 11 9.33 31.00 -22.93
C SER A 11 8.16 30.09 -22.54
N ALA A 12 7.77 30.06 -21.26
CA ALA A 12 6.63 29.27 -20.80
C ALA A 12 5.35 29.53 -21.63
N ALA A 13 5.14 30.78 -22.05
CA ALA A 13 4.02 31.17 -22.91
C ALA A 13 4.08 30.53 -24.31
N GLU A 14 5.24 30.49 -24.96
CA GLU A 14 5.41 29.85 -26.28
C GLU A 14 5.15 28.35 -26.20
N LEU A 15 5.70 27.68 -25.18
CA LEU A 15 5.53 26.24 -25.01
C LEU A 15 4.06 25.89 -24.72
N ILE A 16 3.41 26.60 -23.79
CA ILE A 16 2.00 26.37 -23.47
C ILE A 16 1.11 26.64 -24.69
N ASN A 17 1.40 27.67 -25.50
CA ASN A 17 0.64 27.91 -26.74
C ASN A 17 0.83 26.80 -27.77
N ARG A 18 2.02 26.18 -27.88
CA ARG A 18 2.25 24.99 -28.72
C ARG A 18 1.36 23.83 -28.27
N LEU A 19 1.31 23.56 -26.97
CA LEU A 19 0.50 22.47 -26.39
C LEU A 19 -1.02 22.66 -26.58
N ARG A 20 -1.47 23.92 -26.66
CA ARG A 20 -2.89 24.28 -26.87
C ARG A 20 -3.37 24.15 -28.32
N SER A 21 -2.45 24.01 -29.28
CA SER A 21 -2.82 23.91 -30.69
C SER A 21 -3.67 22.65 -30.95
N ALA A 22 -4.54 22.69 -31.97
CA ALA A 22 -5.39 21.55 -32.31
C ALA A 22 -4.59 20.30 -32.69
N ASP A 23 -3.42 20.50 -33.31
CA ASP A 23 -2.44 19.46 -33.66
C ASP A 23 -1.32 19.35 -32.59
N GLY A 24 -1.62 19.76 -31.35
CA GLY A 24 -0.67 19.73 -30.24
C GLY A 24 -0.20 18.29 -29.96
N PRO A 25 1.10 18.09 -29.69
CA PRO A 25 1.62 16.76 -29.39
C PRO A 25 1.05 16.25 -28.06
N PRO A 26 1.04 14.94 -27.79
CA PRO A 26 0.81 14.44 -26.43
C PRO A 26 1.85 14.99 -25.47
N PHE A 27 1.43 15.26 -24.23
CA PHE A 27 2.29 15.92 -23.25
C PHE A 27 1.92 15.59 -21.80
N ALA A 28 2.85 15.88 -20.89
CA ALA A 28 2.60 15.95 -19.47
C ALA A 28 3.16 17.23 -18.85
N LEU A 29 2.43 17.85 -17.92
CA LEU A 29 2.92 18.88 -17.01
C LEU A 29 2.98 18.26 -15.61
N LEU A 30 4.15 18.23 -15.01
CA LEU A 30 4.38 17.63 -13.70
C LEU A 30 4.96 18.70 -12.76
N ARG A 31 4.40 18.84 -11.57
CA ARG A 31 5.03 19.55 -10.45
C ARG A 31 5.21 18.55 -9.32
N ARG A 32 6.44 18.10 -9.15
CA ARG A 32 6.81 17.03 -8.22
C ARG A 32 7.38 17.62 -6.92
N TRP A 33 7.15 16.93 -5.82
CA TRP A 33 7.80 17.22 -4.55
C TRP A 33 9.27 16.84 -4.64
N ASP A 34 10.16 17.75 -4.25
CA ASP A 34 11.58 17.47 -4.12
C ASP A 34 11.86 16.97 -2.70
N PRO A 35 12.16 15.67 -2.52
CA PRO A 35 12.45 15.10 -1.20
C PRO A 35 13.76 15.61 -0.60
N GLU A 36 14.71 16.11 -1.39
CA GLU A 36 16.00 16.62 -0.89
C GLU A 36 15.83 18.00 -0.23
N HIS A 37 14.98 18.84 -0.82
CA HIS A 37 14.75 20.22 -0.38
C HIS A 37 13.48 20.38 0.46
N ASP A 38 12.66 19.33 0.58
CA ASP A 38 11.38 19.32 1.29
C ASP A 38 10.43 20.44 0.81
N GLU A 39 10.42 20.66 -0.51
CA GLU A 39 9.59 21.67 -1.18
C GLU A 39 9.18 21.22 -2.59
N PRO A 40 8.11 21.79 -3.18
CA PRO A 40 7.76 21.49 -4.56
C PRO A 40 8.80 22.05 -5.54
N GLY A 41 9.21 21.22 -6.49
CA GLY A 41 10.11 21.61 -7.58
C GLY A 41 9.45 22.50 -8.65
N PRO A 42 10.18 22.80 -9.74
CA PRO A 42 9.64 23.52 -10.91
C PRO A 42 8.55 22.70 -11.61
N VAL A 43 7.85 23.32 -12.57
CA VAL A 43 6.95 22.58 -13.47
C VAL A 43 7.78 21.98 -14.60
N GLU A 44 7.77 20.66 -14.70
CA GLU A 44 8.37 19.89 -15.78
C GLU A 44 7.34 19.69 -16.90
N VAL A 45 7.74 19.92 -18.15
CA VAL A 45 6.93 19.68 -19.35
C VAL A 45 7.59 18.58 -20.15
N LEU A 46 6.90 17.45 -20.28
CA LEU A 46 7.35 16.28 -21.05
C LEU A 46 6.52 16.20 -22.34
N ILE A 47 7.17 16.06 -23.49
CA ILE A 47 6.51 15.96 -24.79
C ILE A 47 7.07 14.75 -25.53
N GLY A 48 6.18 14.01 -26.17
CA GLY A 48 6.55 12.92 -27.06
C GLY A 48 5.35 12.02 -27.39
N PRO A 49 5.55 11.03 -28.27
CA PRO A 49 4.47 10.13 -28.67
C PRO A 49 4.03 9.23 -27.52
N ILE A 50 2.74 8.91 -27.49
CA ILE A 50 2.19 7.88 -26.62
C ILE A 50 2.03 6.58 -27.40
N THR A 51 2.47 5.49 -26.79
CA THR A 51 2.23 4.13 -27.26
C THR A 51 1.56 3.30 -26.17
N THR A 52 0.83 2.27 -26.57
CA THR A 52 0.26 1.29 -25.65
C THR A 52 1.08 0.00 -25.68
N VAL A 53 1.34 -0.56 -24.50
CA VAL A 53 2.01 -1.85 -24.31
C VAL A 53 1.13 -2.75 -23.45
N GLU A 54 1.30 -4.07 -23.54
CA GLU A 54 0.45 -5.02 -22.80
C GLU A 54 1.00 -5.29 -21.40
N HIS A 55 2.33 -5.32 -21.27
CA HIS A 55 3.03 -5.68 -20.04
C HIS A 55 3.97 -4.57 -19.56
N LEU A 56 4.14 -4.44 -18.24
CA LEU A 56 5.10 -3.52 -17.63
C LEU A 56 6.53 -3.78 -18.10
N SER A 57 6.89 -5.04 -18.38
CA SER A 57 8.19 -5.41 -18.93
C SER A 57 8.47 -4.82 -20.32
N GLU A 58 7.42 -4.48 -21.08
CA GLU A 58 7.51 -3.96 -22.45
C GLU A 58 7.67 -2.43 -22.50
N ILE A 59 7.63 -1.75 -21.35
CA ILE A 59 7.89 -0.30 -21.28
C ILE A 59 9.28 -0.03 -21.91
N PRO A 60 9.35 0.81 -22.97
CA PRO A 60 10.58 1.03 -23.72
C PRO A 60 11.56 1.91 -22.93
N LEU A 61 12.55 1.27 -22.31
CA LEU A 61 13.62 1.95 -21.57
C LEU A 61 14.96 1.76 -22.29
N PRO A 62 15.71 2.85 -22.61
CA PRO A 62 17.03 2.71 -23.21
C PRO A 62 18.06 2.15 -22.21
N GLN A 63 19.12 1.52 -22.73
CA GLN A 63 20.20 0.96 -21.92
C GLN A 63 21.42 1.88 -21.87
N GLY A 64 22.22 1.75 -20.81
CA GLY A 64 23.49 2.47 -20.65
C GLY A 64 23.34 3.90 -20.13
N ALA A 65 24.43 4.67 -20.19
CA ALA A 65 24.40 6.08 -19.81
C ALA A 65 23.65 6.91 -20.88
N PRO A 66 22.90 7.94 -20.47
CA PRO A 66 22.26 8.85 -21.41
C PRO A 66 23.29 9.72 -22.16
N ASP A 67 22.99 10.06 -23.43
CA ASP A 67 23.88 10.84 -24.30
C ASP A 67 24.10 12.29 -23.81
N HIS A 68 23.12 12.86 -23.08
CA HIS A 68 23.08 14.26 -22.65
C HIS A 68 22.80 14.42 -21.14
N GLY A 69 23.51 13.68 -20.29
CA GLY A 69 23.32 13.76 -18.83
C GLY A 69 22.02 13.14 -18.34
N ALA A 70 21.70 13.26 -17.05
CA ALA A 70 20.51 12.64 -16.47
C ALA A 70 19.23 13.15 -17.15
N GLY A 71 18.31 12.25 -17.49
CA GLY A 71 17.11 12.59 -18.26
C GLY A 71 15.94 11.64 -18.02
N HIS A 72 14.76 12.09 -18.41
CA HIS A 72 13.54 11.28 -18.40
C HIS A 72 13.45 10.43 -19.67
N ASP A 73 13.14 9.15 -19.52
CA ASP A 73 13.04 8.21 -20.64
C ASP A 73 11.57 7.98 -21.04
N ALA A 74 10.70 7.75 -20.05
CA ALA A 74 9.31 7.41 -20.28
C ALA A 74 8.42 7.79 -19.09
N LEU A 75 7.18 8.18 -19.36
CA LEU A 75 6.10 8.31 -18.37
C LEU A 75 5.00 7.30 -18.69
N ALA A 76 4.86 6.28 -17.85
CA ALA A 76 3.82 5.27 -17.98
C ALA A 76 2.57 5.63 -17.16
N LEU A 77 1.39 5.44 -17.75
CA LEU A 77 0.09 5.52 -17.10
C LEU A 77 -0.37 4.08 -16.89
N VAL A 78 -0.24 3.59 -15.67
CA VAL A 78 -0.52 2.20 -15.32
C VAL A 78 -1.96 2.08 -14.81
N PRO A 79 -2.84 1.37 -15.53
CA PRO A 79 -4.22 1.17 -15.11
C PRO A 79 -4.32 0.11 -14.01
N PHE A 80 -5.39 0.15 -13.23
CA PHE A 80 -5.61 -0.81 -12.15
C PHE A 80 -5.68 -2.26 -12.65
N ARG A 81 -6.20 -2.49 -13.86
CA ARG A 81 -6.27 -3.83 -14.46
C ARG A 81 -4.90 -4.49 -14.66
N GLN A 82 -3.81 -3.73 -14.61
CA GLN A 82 -2.46 -4.27 -14.68
C GLN A 82 -2.11 -5.19 -13.50
N ILE A 83 -2.89 -5.15 -12.41
CA ILE A 83 -2.78 -6.09 -11.29
C ILE A 83 -2.89 -7.56 -11.73
N ARG A 84 -3.49 -7.83 -12.90
CA ARG A 84 -3.51 -9.15 -13.55
C ARG A 84 -2.12 -9.75 -13.75
N GLU A 85 -1.08 -8.94 -13.91
CA GLU A 85 0.32 -9.42 -14.02
C GLU A 85 0.79 -10.10 -12.73
N ARG A 86 0.18 -9.78 -11.60
CA ARG A 86 0.41 -10.48 -10.32
C ARG A 86 -0.46 -11.72 -10.15
N GLY A 87 -1.34 -12.01 -11.12
CA GLY A 87 -2.31 -13.11 -11.05
C GLY A 87 -3.53 -12.80 -10.17
N PHE A 88 -3.80 -11.53 -9.85
CA PHE A 88 -4.92 -11.15 -8.98
C PHE A 88 -6.18 -10.77 -9.78
N ASP A 89 -7.33 -10.95 -9.13
CA ASP A 89 -8.65 -10.65 -9.69
C ASP A 89 -8.84 -9.14 -9.91
N CYS A 90 -9.43 -8.77 -11.05
CA CYS A 90 -9.93 -7.42 -11.26
C CYS A 90 -11.09 -7.43 -12.26
N HIS A 91 -11.82 -6.31 -12.34
CA HIS A 91 -12.68 -6.04 -13.48
C HIS A 91 -11.82 -5.53 -14.63
N ASP A 92 -11.67 -6.35 -15.68
CA ASP A 92 -11.00 -5.91 -16.91
C ASP A 92 -11.94 -4.98 -17.69
N ASP A 93 -11.64 -3.68 -17.65
CA ASP A 93 -12.36 -2.63 -18.37
C ASP A 93 -11.68 -2.21 -19.68
N GLY A 94 -10.61 -2.92 -20.09
CA GLY A 94 -9.85 -2.61 -21.31
C GLY A 94 -9.03 -1.33 -21.24
N THR A 95 -8.85 -0.70 -20.07
CA THR A 95 -8.04 0.52 -19.96
C THR A 95 -6.58 0.22 -20.33
N PRO A 96 -5.96 0.95 -21.28
CA PRO A 96 -4.63 0.61 -21.77
C PRO A 96 -3.51 1.05 -20.81
N LEU A 97 -2.43 0.26 -20.75
CA LEU A 97 -1.15 0.70 -20.21
C LEU A 97 -0.47 1.59 -21.27
N ARG A 98 -0.48 2.89 -21.03
CA ARG A 98 0.05 3.91 -21.97
C ARG A 98 1.42 4.37 -21.53
N VAL A 99 2.28 4.66 -22.49
CA VAL A 99 3.63 5.15 -22.25
C VAL A 99 3.88 6.36 -23.13
N LEU A 100 4.08 7.53 -22.53
CA LEU A 100 4.66 8.68 -23.19
C LEU A 100 6.17 8.49 -23.24
N ARG A 101 6.73 8.28 -24.44
CA ARG A 101 8.18 8.27 -24.65
C ARG A 101 8.66 9.72 -24.67
N VAL A 102 9.55 10.08 -23.75
CA VAL A 102 9.98 11.48 -23.62
C VAL A 102 10.98 11.79 -24.73
N GLU A 103 10.63 12.76 -25.59
CA GLU A 103 11.50 13.26 -26.67
C GLU A 103 11.97 14.70 -26.38
N GLU A 104 11.14 15.49 -25.72
CA GLU A 104 11.47 16.82 -25.24
C GLU A 104 11.10 16.94 -23.75
N SER A 105 11.97 17.60 -22.96
CA SER A 105 11.76 17.89 -21.55
C SER A 105 12.17 19.33 -21.25
N HIS A 106 11.33 20.06 -20.52
CA HIS A 106 11.61 21.44 -20.11
C HIS A 106 11.31 21.61 -18.62
N ARG A 107 12.13 22.40 -17.92
CA ARG A 107 11.90 22.81 -16.54
C ARG A 107 11.56 24.30 -16.51
N LEU A 108 10.37 24.64 -16.04
CA LEU A 108 9.84 25.99 -16.06
C LEU A 108 9.54 26.49 -14.64
N ASP A 109 9.77 27.78 -14.43
CA ASP A 109 9.37 28.42 -13.18
C ASP A 109 7.85 28.35 -13.01
N THR A 110 7.41 28.00 -11.79
CA THR A 110 5.98 27.78 -11.52
C THR A 110 5.17 29.06 -11.73
N ARG A 111 5.72 30.24 -11.45
CA ARG A 111 5.05 31.52 -11.66
C ARG A 111 4.86 31.80 -13.15
N ASP A 112 5.88 31.59 -13.96
CA ASP A 112 5.80 31.82 -15.40
C ASP A 112 4.78 30.88 -16.06
N VAL A 113 4.72 29.62 -15.61
CA VAL A 113 3.67 28.69 -16.04
C VAL A 113 2.29 29.14 -15.58
N LEU A 114 2.14 29.56 -14.33
CA LEU A 114 0.89 30.10 -13.82
C LEU A 114 0.44 31.38 -14.55
N ASP A 115 1.35 32.18 -15.09
CA ASP A 115 0.99 33.36 -15.87
C ASP A 115 0.62 32.99 -17.31
N ALA A 116 1.20 31.91 -17.86
CA ALA A 116 0.94 31.41 -19.21
C ALA A 116 -0.33 30.53 -19.34
N LEU A 117 -0.74 29.81 -18.29
CA LEU A 117 -1.87 28.89 -18.35
C LEU A 117 -3.22 29.63 -18.52
N PRO A 118 -4.19 29.07 -19.28
CA PRO A 118 -5.53 29.64 -19.39
C PRO A 118 -6.29 29.62 -18.05
N ASP A 119 -7.26 30.51 -17.92
CA ASP A 119 -8.12 30.63 -16.73
C ASP A 119 -9.56 30.91 -17.16
N HIS A 120 -10.23 29.89 -17.68
CA HIS A 120 -11.59 30.00 -18.18
C HIS A 120 -12.60 29.42 -17.20
N GLU A 121 -13.88 29.78 -17.34
CA GLU A 121 -14.94 29.13 -16.58
C GLU A 121 -15.10 27.68 -17.04
N LEU A 122 -15.13 26.74 -16.10
CA LEU A 122 -15.40 25.33 -16.39
C LEU A 122 -16.89 25.10 -16.19
N ALA A 123 -17.66 25.15 -17.26
CA ALA A 123 -19.10 24.99 -17.17
C ALA A 123 -19.48 23.50 -17.12
N LEU A 124 -19.79 23.03 -15.91
CA LEU A 124 -20.18 21.65 -15.65
C LEU A 124 -21.70 21.45 -15.77
N HIS A 125 -22.09 20.23 -16.10
CA HIS A 125 -23.47 19.73 -16.02
C HIS A 125 -23.46 18.25 -15.65
N GLU A 126 -24.62 17.74 -15.22
CA GLU A 126 -24.81 16.34 -14.84
C GLU A 126 -23.82 15.91 -13.73
N ASP A 127 -23.56 16.80 -12.78
CA ASP A 127 -22.58 16.56 -11.73
C ASP A 127 -23.20 15.84 -10.51
N GLY A 128 -22.49 14.86 -9.98
CA GLY A 128 -22.93 14.07 -8.83
C GLY A 128 -22.17 12.75 -8.68
N PHE A 129 -22.34 12.14 -7.51
CA PHE A 129 -21.83 10.78 -7.29
C PHE A 129 -22.71 9.75 -8.00
N ASP A 130 -22.07 8.77 -8.64
CA ASP A 130 -22.72 7.61 -9.24
C ASP A 130 -23.38 6.70 -8.18
N VAL A 131 -22.75 6.59 -7.02
CA VAL A 131 -23.25 5.92 -5.82
C VAL A 131 -23.52 6.98 -4.74
N ASP A 132 -24.80 7.15 -4.43
CA ASP A 132 -25.24 8.09 -3.40
C ASP A 132 -24.70 7.75 -1.99
N ASP A 133 -24.81 8.71 -1.08
CA ASP A 133 -24.28 8.62 0.27
C ASP A 133 -24.92 7.47 1.09
N GLU A 134 -26.21 7.20 0.90
CA GLU A 134 -26.92 6.12 1.62
C GLU A 134 -26.45 4.74 1.15
N THR A 135 -26.34 4.56 -0.16
CA THR A 135 -25.86 3.32 -0.79
C THR A 135 -24.40 3.05 -0.44
N TYR A 136 -23.55 4.09 -0.46
CA TYR A 136 -22.16 3.95 -0.05
C TYR A 136 -22.05 3.55 1.43
N ALA A 137 -22.80 4.20 2.33
CA ALA A 137 -22.84 3.83 3.74
C ALA A 137 -23.33 2.39 3.97
N ALA A 138 -24.30 1.91 3.18
CA ALA A 138 -24.76 0.52 3.24
C ALA A 138 -23.65 -0.46 2.81
N THR A 139 -22.90 -0.13 1.76
CA THR A 139 -21.73 -0.91 1.33
C THR A 139 -20.65 -0.97 2.40
N VAL A 140 -20.36 0.15 3.08
CA VAL A 140 -19.42 0.18 4.22
C VAL A 140 -19.84 -0.81 5.30
N LYS A 141 -21.12 -0.80 5.72
CA LYS A 141 -21.64 -1.74 6.74
C LYS A 141 -21.47 -3.20 6.32
N ARG A 142 -21.77 -3.50 5.06
CA ARG A 142 -21.62 -4.85 4.51
C ARG A 142 -20.18 -5.32 4.53
N ILE A 143 -19.23 -4.48 4.13
CA ILE A 143 -17.80 -4.87 4.13
C ILE A 143 -17.29 -5.14 5.54
N VAL A 144 -17.66 -4.30 6.52
CA VAL A 144 -17.29 -4.52 7.91
C VAL A 144 -17.84 -5.85 8.44
N HIS A 145 -19.10 -6.18 8.12
CA HIS A 145 -19.78 -7.36 8.65
C HIS A 145 -19.48 -8.66 7.87
N ASP A 146 -19.53 -8.60 6.55
CA ASP A 146 -19.49 -9.74 5.63
C ASP A 146 -18.08 -10.09 5.18
N GLU A 147 -17.11 -9.16 5.27
CA GLU A 147 -15.72 -9.38 4.85
C GLU A 147 -14.74 -9.31 6.03
N ILE A 148 -14.66 -8.16 6.72
CA ILE A 148 -13.67 -7.97 7.80
C ILE A 148 -13.99 -8.91 8.96
N ALA A 149 -15.23 -8.93 9.42
CA ALA A 149 -15.65 -9.76 10.55
C ALA A 149 -15.71 -11.27 10.24
N THR A 150 -15.62 -11.67 8.97
CA THR A 150 -15.56 -13.07 8.52
C THR A 150 -14.14 -13.51 8.15
N GLY A 151 -13.14 -12.66 8.39
CA GLY A 151 -11.73 -13.03 8.23
C GLY A 151 -11.19 -12.86 6.82
N GLU A 152 -11.94 -12.24 5.91
CA GLU A 152 -11.47 -11.99 4.53
C GLU A 152 -10.33 -10.98 4.48
N GLY A 153 -10.17 -10.14 5.49
CA GLY A 153 -9.08 -9.18 5.55
C GLY A 153 -9.20 -8.20 6.70
N ALA A 154 -8.20 -7.33 6.83
CA ALA A 154 -8.14 -6.32 7.88
C ALA A 154 -8.78 -5.00 7.45
N ASN A 155 -8.59 -4.62 6.18
CA ASN A 155 -9.10 -3.38 5.62
C ASN A 155 -9.33 -3.48 4.11
N PHE A 156 -10.25 -2.68 3.60
CA PHE A 156 -10.57 -2.61 2.17
C PHE A 156 -10.89 -1.17 1.75
N VAL A 157 -10.63 -0.82 0.49
CA VAL A 157 -10.96 0.47 -0.09
C VAL A 157 -11.92 0.24 -1.25
N ILE A 158 -13.16 0.74 -1.11
CA ILE A 158 -14.15 0.68 -2.19
C ILE A 158 -14.40 2.07 -2.76
N ARG A 159 -14.35 2.12 -4.08
CA ARG A 159 -14.55 3.33 -4.88
C ARG A 159 -16.03 3.68 -5.02
N ARG A 160 -16.28 4.98 -5.12
CA ARG A 160 -17.39 5.58 -5.86
C ARG A 160 -16.85 6.74 -6.70
N ASP A 161 -17.58 7.15 -7.73
CA ASP A 161 -17.12 8.16 -8.67
C ASP A 161 -17.96 9.42 -8.58
N PHE A 162 -17.29 10.57 -8.39
CA PHE A 162 -17.92 11.82 -8.77
C PHE A 162 -17.86 11.94 -10.30
N THR A 163 -19.01 12.13 -10.93
CA THR A 163 -19.14 12.26 -12.38
C THR A 163 -19.62 13.67 -12.72
N ALA A 164 -19.21 14.17 -13.88
CA ALA A 164 -19.70 15.43 -14.44
C ALA A 164 -19.40 15.48 -15.94
N ARG A 165 -19.87 16.51 -16.63
CA ARG A 165 -19.48 16.80 -18.00
C ARG A 165 -19.07 18.26 -18.19
N ILE A 166 -17.86 18.48 -18.70
CA ILE A 166 -17.36 19.80 -19.11
C ILE A 166 -17.96 20.14 -20.47
N ARG A 167 -18.70 21.25 -20.55
CA ARG A 167 -19.19 21.78 -21.81
C ARG A 167 -18.04 22.32 -22.66
N ASP A 168 -18.07 22.04 -23.96
CA ASP A 168 -17.08 22.52 -24.93
C ASP A 168 -15.64 22.17 -24.52
N HIS A 169 -15.45 20.94 -24.00
CA HIS A 169 -14.17 20.46 -23.52
C HIS A 169 -13.07 20.58 -24.59
N SER A 170 -11.92 21.09 -24.15
CA SER A 170 -10.70 21.20 -24.93
C SER A 170 -9.48 21.09 -24.00
N THR A 171 -8.28 21.10 -24.58
CA THR A 171 -7.02 21.18 -23.84
C THR A 171 -7.00 22.36 -22.86
N ASP A 172 -7.63 23.49 -23.19
CA ASP A 172 -7.72 24.65 -22.31
C ASP A 172 -8.48 24.36 -21.01
N SER A 173 -9.49 23.48 -21.07
CA SER A 173 -10.22 23.07 -19.86
C SER A 173 -9.32 22.29 -18.90
N ALA A 174 -8.50 21.38 -19.43
CA ALA A 174 -7.56 20.59 -18.64
C ALA A 174 -6.44 21.48 -18.05
N LEU A 175 -5.86 22.37 -18.86
CA LEU A 175 -4.85 23.33 -18.41
C LEU A 175 -5.39 24.30 -17.35
N THR A 176 -6.65 24.72 -17.47
CA THR A 176 -7.34 25.53 -16.45
C THR A 176 -7.48 24.76 -15.13
N LEU A 177 -7.87 23.48 -15.19
CA LEU A 177 -7.97 22.62 -14.00
C LEU A 177 -6.59 22.46 -13.32
N PHE A 178 -5.54 22.20 -14.10
CA PHE A 178 -4.16 22.10 -13.62
C PHE A 178 -3.69 23.41 -12.96
N ARG A 179 -3.94 24.57 -13.59
CA ARG A 179 -3.66 25.91 -13.03
C ARG A 179 -4.31 26.10 -11.67
N ARG A 180 -5.57 25.70 -11.53
CA ARG A 180 -6.33 25.85 -10.28
C ARG A 180 -5.78 24.95 -9.18
N LEU A 181 -5.41 23.70 -9.50
CA LEU A 181 -4.74 22.80 -8.56
C LEU A 181 -3.38 23.34 -8.12
N LEU A 182 -2.55 23.81 -9.06
CA LEU A 182 -1.25 24.42 -8.75
C LEU A 182 -1.34 25.60 -7.77
N ARG A 183 -2.44 26.35 -7.79
CA ARG A 183 -2.66 27.51 -6.92
C ARG A 183 -3.29 27.15 -5.57
N ALA A 184 -4.18 26.17 -5.54
CA ALA A 184 -5.04 25.91 -4.39
C ALA A 184 -4.57 24.74 -3.55
N GLU A 185 -4.00 23.70 -4.16
CA GLU A 185 -3.51 22.53 -3.45
C GLU A 185 -2.08 22.73 -2.96
N HIS A 186 -1.82 22.26 -1.74
CA HIS A 186 -0.50 22.21 -1.15
C HIS A 186 -0.27 20.87 -0.44
N GLY A 187 0.99 20.47 -0.29
CA GLY A 187 1.34 19.19 0.31
C GLY A 187 1.07 17.97 -0.57
N SER A 188 0.76 18.15 -1.86
CA SER A 188 0.71 17.06 -2.83
C SER A 188 2.13 16.56 -3.13
N TYR A 189 2.29 15.26 -3.29
CA TYR A 189 3.51 14.68 -3.84
C TYR A 189 3.68 15.08 -5.31
N TRP A 190 2.65 14.87 -6.13
CA TRP A 190 2.62 15.33 -7.52
C TRP A 190 1.34 16.12 -7.79
N THR A 191 1.47 17.31 -8.37
CA THR A 191 0.39 17.93 -9.15
C THR A 191 0.69 17.68 -10.62
N PHE A 192 -0.25 17.11 -11.37
CA PHE A 192 0.02 16.66 -12.73
C PHE A 192 -1.14 16.92 -13.69
N LEU A 193 -0.79 17.03 -14.97
CA LEU A 193 -1.68 16.90 -16.11
C LEU A 193 -0.99 16.00 -17.13
N VAL A 194 -1.66 14.94 -17.59
CA VAL A 194 -1.19 14.12 -18.70
C VAL A 194 -2.27 14.11 -19.78
N HIS A 195 -1.93 14.59 -20.97
CA HIS A 195 -2.83 14.69 -22.11
C HIS A 195 -2.33 13.78 -23.23
N ALA A 196 -3.08 12.72 -23.52
CA ALA A 196 -2.68 11.74 -24.51
C ALA A 196 -2.91 12.19 -25.97
N GLY A 197 -3.65 13.27 -26.18
CA GLY A 197 -4.10 13.69 -27.52
C GLY A 197 -5.31 12.88 -28.01
N PRO A 198 -6.13 13.41 -28.93
CA PRO A 198 -7.39 12.79 -29.37
C PRO A 198 -7.19 11.47 -30.16
N GLU A 199 -6.05 11.30 -30.84
CA GLU A 199 -5.72 10.15 -31.70
C GLU A 199 -4.57 9.29 -31.12
N ALA A 200 -4.43 9.25 -29.79
CA ALA A 200 -3.31 8.60 -29.11
C ALA A 200 -3.12 7.11 -29.50
N ASP A 201 -4.23 6.36 -29.54
CA ASP A 201 -4.27 4.93 -29.85
C ASP A 201 -5.72 4.51 -30.19
N GLU A 202 -5.93 3.20 -30.40
CA GLU A 202 -7.26 2.62 -30.69
C GLU A 202 -8.30 2.82 -29.57
N HIS A 203 -7.87 3.20 -28.35
CA HIS A 203 -8.73 3.47 -27.20
C HIS A 203 -9.13 4.96 -27.11
N GLY A 204 -8.66 5.79 -28.05
CA GLY A 204 -8.95 7.22 -28.16
C GLY A 204 -8.26 8.09 -27.10
N GLY A 205 -8.34 9.41 -27.24
CA GLY A 205 -7.68 10.32 -26.30
C GLY A 205 -8.17 10.22 -24.85
N ARG A 206 -7.28 10.53 -23.90
CA ARG A 206 -7.62 10.73 -22.47
C ARG A 206 -6.78 11.83 -21.87
N THR A 207 -7.35 12.52 -20.87
CA THR A 207 -6.61 13.49 -20.07
C THR A 207 -6.77 13.16 -18.60
N LEU A 208 -5.65 13.01 -17.88
CA LEU A 208 -5.63 12.88 -16.43
C LEU A 208 -5.15 14.19 -15.81
N VAL A 209 -5.87 14.72 -14.83
CA VAL A 209 -5.44 15.94 -14.10
C VAL A 209 -5.66 15.71 -12.61
N GLY A 210 -4.64 15.89 -11.78
CA GLY A 210 -4.75 15.58 -10.35
C GLY A 210 -3.66 16.17 -9.47
N ALA A 211 -3.85 16.02 -8.17
CA ALA A 211 -2.91 16.40 -7.12
C ALA A 211 -2.80 15.26 -6.09
N SER A 212 -1.96 14.27 -6.39
CA SER A 212 -1.81 13.08 -5.56
C SER A 212 -0.89 13.38 -4.37
N PRO A 213 -1.28 13.04 -3.13
CA PRO A 213 -0.43 13.21 -1.95
C PRO A 213 0.59 12.08 -1.76
N GLU A 214 0.43 10.95 -2.45
CA GLU A 214 1.03 9.69 -2.02
C GLU A 214 1.98 9.12 -3.05
N VAL A 215 3.19 8.77 -2.59
CA VAL A 215 4.18 8.03 -3.37
C VAL A 215 3.69 6.60 -3.51
N HIS A 216 3.62 6.11 -4.74
CA HIS A 216 3.46 4.68 -5.00
C HIS A 216 4.78 3.96 -4.72
N VAL A 217 5.82 4.32 -5.47
CA VAL A 217 7.20 3.87 -5.24
C VAL A 217 8.19 4.83 -5.89
N ARG A 218 9.30 5.10 -5.21
CA ARG A 218 10.49 5.71 -5.79
C ARG A 218 11.61 4.69 -5.84
N LEU A 219 12.48 4.78 -6.86
CA LEU A 219 13.74 4.06 -6.94
C LEU A 219 14.83 5.06 -7.33
N ASP A 220 15.87 5.19 -6.52
CA ASP A 220 17.07 5.96 -6.86
C ASP A 220 18.30 5.30 -6.22
N ASP A 221 19.40 5.18 -6.97
CA ASP A 221 20.66 4.51 -6.53
C ASP A 221 20.45 3.13 -5.87
N GLY A 222 19.44 2.38 -6.35
CA GLY A 222 19.07 1.07 -5.80
C GLY A 222 18.38 1.12 -4.43
N GLU A 223 17.92 2.28 -3.96
CA GLU A 223 17.03 2.45 -2.81
C GLU A 223 15.59 2.64 -3.30
N ALA A 224 14.73 1.66 -3.00
CA ALA A 224 13.29 1.75 -3.17
C ALA A 224 12.65 2.42 -1.95
N VAL A 225 11.73 3.36 -2.18
CA VAL A 225 11.02 4.09 -1.13
C VAL A 225 9.52 4.05 -1.37
N MET A 226 8.76 3.68 -0.34
CA MET A 226 7.29 3.72 -0.30
C MET A 226 6.83 4.58 0.88
N ASN A 227 5.59 5.09 0.82
CA ASN A 227 5.09 6.07 1.78
C ASN A 227 3.65 5.71 2.17
N PRO A 228 3.45 4.78 3.11
CA PRO A 228 2.10 4.44 3.57
C PRO A 228 1.48 5.65 4.28
N ILE A 229 0.36 6.13 3.73
CA ILE A 229 -0.43 7.24 4.28
C ILE A 229 -1.78 6.71 4.75
N SER A 230 -2.11 6.96 6.02
CA SER A 230 -3.46 6.71 6.52
C SER A 230 -3.77 7.55 7.75
N GLY A 231 -5.05 7.60 8.08
CA GLY A 231 -5.65 8.51 9.05
C GLY A 231 -5.83 9.92 8.47
N THR A 232 -7.00 10.52 8.71
CA THR A 232 -7.39 11.80 8.10
C THR A 232 -7.90 12.80 9.15
N TYR A 233 -7.09 13.81 9.44
CA TYR A 233 -7.57 14.98 10.19
C TYR A 233 -8.23 15.98 9.24
N ARG A 234 -9.56 16.02 9.23
CA ARG A 234 -10.35 16.98 8.47
C ARG A 234 -10.28 18.36 9.12
N TYR A 235 -9.94 19.38 8.34
CA TYR A 235 -9.88 20.74 8.89
C TYR A 235 -11.30 21.28 9.13
N PRO A 236 -11.54 21.91 10.29
CA PRO A 236 -12.74 22.73 10.49
C PRO A 236 -12.82 23.86 9.46
N ASP A 237 -14.01 24.44 9.29
CA ASP A 237 -14.20 25.61 8.41
C ASP A 237 -13.31 26.82 8.80
N THR A 238 -12.93 26.90 10.08
CA THR A 238 -12.00 27.90 10.61
C THR A 238 -10.52 27.62 10.29
N GLY A 239 -10.22 26.51 9.59
CA GLY A 239 -8.88 26.00 9.36
C GLY A 239 -8.38 25.09 10.49
N PRO A 240 -7.18 24.49 10.32
CA PRO A 240 -6.65 23.51 11.25
C PRO A 240 -6.28 24.14 12.60
N ASP A 241 -6.71 23.51 13.71
CA ASP A 241 -6.30 23.89 15.05
C ASP A 241 -5.47 22.79 15.75
N ARG A 242 -4.58 23.21 16.67
CA ARG A 242 -3.67 22.33 17.41
C ARG A 242 -4.40 21.30 18.26
N ALA A 243 -5.50 21.68 18.90
CA ALA A 243 -6.21 20.80 19.84
C ALA A 243 -6.95 19.69 19.09
N GLY A 244 -7.58 20.01 17.95
CA GLY A 244 -8.16 19.03 17.03
C GLY A 244 -7.11 18.06 16.50
N LEU A 245 -5.96 18.57 16.06
CA LEU A 245 -4.86 17.72 15.61
C LEU A 245 -4.33 16.79 16.71
N LEU A 246 -4.13 17.28 17.94
CA LEU A 246 -3.67 16.45 19.05
C LEU A 246 -4.69 15.38 19.46
N ARG A 247 -6.00 15.65 19.32
CA ARG A 247 -7.05 14.64 19.52
C ARG A 247 -6.97 13.56 18.44
N PHE A 248 -6.87 13.96 17.17
CA PHE A 248 -6.65 13.04 16.05
C PHE A 248 -5.41 12.17 16.24
N LEU A 249 -4.29 12.77 16.66
CA LEU A 249 -3.04 12.02 16.87
C LEU A 249 -3.12 11.00 18.03
N ALA A 250 -4.05 11.21 18.96
CA ALA A 250 -4.31 10.32 20.08
C ALA A 250 -5.42 9.29 19.82
N ASP A 251 -6.08 9.34 18.65
CA ASP A 251 -7.18 8.45 18.32
C ASP A 251 -6.66 7.02 18.06
N PRO A 252 -7.09 6.00 18.85
CA PRO A 252 -6.68 4.62 18.65
C PRO A 252 -7.09 4.05 17.29
N LYS A 253 -8.21 4.51 16.71
CA LYS A 253 -8.68 4.07 15.39
C LYS A 253 -7.67 4.51 14.33
N GLU A 254 -7.35 5.80 14.29
CA GLU A 254 -6.43 6.39 13.31
C GLU A 254 -5.01 5.83 13.46
N ASN A 255 -4.57 5.55 14.70
CA ASN A 255 -3.30 4.87 14.96
C ASN A 255 -3.28 3.45 14.37
N ALA A 256 -4.35 2.69 14.59
CA ALA A 256 -4.47 1.32 14.10
C ALA A 256 -4.52 1.29 12.56
N GLU A 257 -5.26 2.21 11.93
CA GLU A 257 -5.30 2.36 10.48
C GLU A 257 -3.91 2.59 9.88
N LEU A 258 -3.12 3.49 10.47
CA LEU A 258 -1.76 3.77 9.99
C LEU A 258 -0.83 2.56 10.14
N SER A 259 -0.86 1.88 11.29
CA SER A 259 -0.01 0.71 11.52
C SER A 259 -0.41 -0.49 10.63
N MET A 260 -1.69 -0.64 10.30
CA MET A 260 -2.17 -1.66 9.37
C MET A 260 -1.58 -1.42 7.98
N VAL A 261 -1.73 -0.22 7.41
CA VAL A 261 -1.17 0.06 6.06
C VAL A 261 0.37 0.02 6.05
N LEU A 262 1.01 0.33 7.18
CA LEU A 262 2.46 0.17 7.34
C LEU A 262 2.88 -1.30 7.22
N ASP A 263 2.20 -2.23 7.90
CA ASP A 263 2.48 -3.67 7.74
C ASP A 263 2.32 -4.09 6.27
N GLU A 264 1.27 -3.64 5.59
CA GLU A 264 1.02 -4.03 4.20
C GLU A 264 2.08 -3.55 3.21
N GLU A 265 2.47 -2.29 3.29
CA GLU A 265 3.54 -1.79 2.43
C GLU A 265 4.90 -2.37 2.82
N LEU A 266 5.06 -2.79 4.07
CA LEU A 266 6.24 -3.52 4.50
C LEU A 266 6.27 -4.96 3.95
N LYS A 267 5.12 -5.60 3.71
CA LYS A 267 5.05 -6.85 2.93
C LYS A 267 5.57 -6.64 1.51
N MET A 268 5.10 -5.59 0.84
CA MET A 268 5.55 -5.23 -0.51
C MET A 268 7.06 -4.95 -0.54
N MET A 269 7.54 -4.09 0.36
CA MET A 269 8.97 -3.79 0.47
C MET A 269 9.80 -5.02 0.89
N SER A 270 9.23 -5.99 1.59
CA SER A 270 9.92 -7.24 1.93
C SER A 270 10.06 -8.19 0.75
N ALA A 271 9.17 -8.08 -0.25
CA ALA A 271 9.27 -8.80 -1.51
C ALA A 271 10.26 -8.14 -2.47
N VAL A 272 10.31 -6.79 -2.49
CA VAL A 272 11.17 -6.01 -3.40
C VAL A 272 12.59 -5.80 -2.86
N GLY A 273 12.72 -5.58 -1.56
CA GLY A 273 13.99 -5.26 -0.91
C GLY A 273 14.80 -6.51 -0.62
N ASP A 274 16.05 -6.53 -1.08
CA ASP A 274 17.01 -7.64 -0.89
C ASP A 274 17.19 -7.98 0.61
N ARG A 275 17.03 -6.98 1.46
CA ARG A 275 17.15 -7.06 2.93
C ARG A 275 15.88 -6.61 3.66
N GLY A 276 14.76 -6.58 2.94
CA GLY A 276 13.48 -6.03 3.38
C GLY A 276 13.50 -4.52 3.59
N GLY A 277 12.40 -4.00 4.14
CA GLY A 277 12.23 -2.56 4.40
C GLY A 277 12.72 -2.12 5.78
N ARG A 278 13.06 -0.84 5.88
CA ARG A 278 13.27 -0.09 7.12
C ARG A 278 12.24 1.02 7.21
N VAL A 279 11.63 1.17 8.38
CA VAL A 279 10.57 2.13 8.65
C VAL A 279 11.13 3.41 9.26
N HIS A 280 10.69 4.56 8.75
CA HIS A 280 11.03 5.91 9.15
C HIS A 280 9.75 6.72 9.42
N GLY A 281 9.80 7.65 10.38
CA GLY A 281 8.62 8.42 10.82
C GLY A 281 8.05 7.93 12.16
N PRO A 282 6.74 8.15 12.43
CA PRO A 282 5.76 8.74 11.52
C PRO A 282 5.91 10.26 11.36
N TYR A 283 5.40 10.81 10.27
CA TYR A 283 5.37 12.23 9.93
C TYR A 283 3.94 12.75 9.80
N LEU A 284 3.78 14.07 9.79
CA LEU A 284 2.51 14.74 9.53
C LEU A 284 2.58 15.44 8.15
N ARG A 285 1.66 15.08 7.26
CA ARG A 285 1.52 15.69 5.94
C ARG A 285 0.32 16.65 5.93
N GLU A 286 0.59 17.95 5.85
CA GLU A 286 -0.44 18.99 5.85
C GLU A 286 -0.88 19.35 4.42
N MET A 287 -2.16 19.13 4.09
CA MET A 287 -2.77 19.48 2.79
C MET A 287 -3.76 20.66 2.94
N ALA A 288 -4.36 21.11 1.83
CA ALA A 288 -5.24 22.29 1.83
C ALA A 288 -6.48 22.14 2.73
N HIS A 289 -7.08 20.96 2.75
CA HIS A 289 -8.36 20.70 3.41
C HIS A 289 -8.26 19.71 4.59
N LEU A 290 -7.09 19.10 4.78
CA LEU A 290 -6.90 18.00 5.72
C LEU A 290 -5.40 17.79 6.03
N ALA A 291 -5.10 17.01 7.06
CA ALA A 291 -3.76 16.46 7.28
C ALA A 291 -3.82 14.94 7.38
N HIS A 292 -2.73 14.29 6.97
CA HIS A 292 -2.54 12.85 7.10
C HIS A 292 -1.35 12.53 8.00
N THR A 293 -1.34 11.33 8.56
CA THR A 293 -0.12 10.74 9.12
C THR A 293 0.47 9.72 8.17
N GLU A 294 1.79 9.65 8.15
CA GLU A 294 2.49 8.83 7.17
C GLU A 294 3.77 8.22 7.75
N PHE A 295 4.18 7.05 7.24
CA PHE A 295 5.52 6.53 7.43
C PHE A 295 6.26 6.54 6.09
N GLU A 296 7.57 6.35 6.12
CA GLU A 296 8.37 6.06 4.94
C GLU A 296 9.05 4.70 5.13
N ILE A 297 9.01 3.85 4.11
CA ILE A 297 9.67 2.55 4.10
C ILE A 297 10.77 2.58 3.04
N ARG A 298 12.00 2.27 3.44
CA ARG A 298 13.16 2.24 2.54
C ARG A 298 13.75 0.83 2.46
N GLY A 299 14.06 0.36 1.27
CA GLY A 299 14.71 -0.94 1.06
C GLY A 299 15.67 -0.89 -0.12
N ARG A 300 16.83 -1.55 0.00
CA ARG A 300 17.74 -1.69 -1.15
C ARG A 300 17.28 -2.82 -2.05
N THR A 301 17.34 -2.61 -3.37
CA THR A 301 16.96 -3.61 -4.36
C THR A 301 17.86 -3.54 -5.59
N GLY A 302 18.21 -4.71 -6.13
CA GLY A 302 18.84 -4.86 -7.45
C GLY A 302 17.86 -5.09 -8.59
N MET A 303 16.55 -5.06 -8.34
CA MET A 303 15.51 -5.34 -9.34
C MET A 303 15.44 -4.27 -10.44
N ASP A 304 14.96 -4.64 -11.62
CA ASP A 304 14.58 -3.68 -12.66
C ASP A 304 13.39 -2.84 -12.18
N ALA A 305 13.37 -1.55 -12.51
CA ALA A 305 12.32 -0.61 -12.10
C ALA A 305 10.92 -1.07 -12.53
N ARG A 306 10.81 -1.78 -13.67
CA ARG A 306 9.54 -2.37 -14.14
C ARG A 306 9.10 -3.52 -13.24
N ASP A 307 10.04 -4.32 -12.75
CA ASP A 307 9.75 -5.37 -11.77
C ASP A 307 9.37 -4.79 -10.42
N VAL A 308 10.07 -3.74 -9.96
CA VAL A 308 9.70 -3.00 -8.72
C VAL A 308 8.26 -2.48 -8.83
N LEU A 309 7.91 -1.85 -9.95
CA LEU A 309 6.56 -1.34 -10.20
C LEU A 309 5.51 -2.47 -10.24
N ARG A 310 5.83 -3.62 -10.87
CA ARG A 310 4.93 -4.78 -10.90
C ARG A 310 4.70 -5.36 -9.51
N GLU A 311 5.75 -5.61 -8.73
CA GLU A 311 5.61 -6.23 -7.41
C GLU A 311 4.94 -5.32 -6.37
N THR A 312 5.06 -3.99 -6.53
CA THR A 312 4.39 -3.00 -5.67
C THR A 312 2.96 -2.68 -6.13
N SER A 313 2.55 -3.06 -7.34
CA SER A 313 1.18 -2.86 -7.83
C SER A 313 0.17 -3.61 -6.95
N PHE A 314 -0.83 -2.96 -6.36
CA PHE A 314 -0.88 -1.53 -6.03
C PHE A 314 -1.00 -1.35 -4.51
N ALA A 315 -0.74 -0.14 -4.03
CA ALA A 315 -0.66 0.16 -2.60
C ALA A 315 -1.94 -0.26 -1.85
N ALA A 316 -1.74 -0.75 -0.62
CA ALA A 316 -2.82 -1.20 0.26
C ALA A 316 -3.75 -0.05 0.68
N THR A 317 -3.24 1.18 0.69
CA THR A 317 -3.96 2.43 1.00
C THR A 317 -5.08 2.76 0.01
N VAL A 318 -5.07 2.14 -1.18
CA VAL A 318 -6.09 2.31 -2.23
C VAL A 318 -6.75 0.98 -2.64
N THR A 319 -6.37 -0.14 -2.02
CA THR A 319 -6.91 -1.47 -2.30
C THR A 319 -7.44 -2.16 -1.05
N GLY A 320 -6.56 -2.62 -0.17
CA GLY A 320 -6.87 -3.32 1.07
C GLY A 320 -5.82 -4.37 1.45
N SER A 321 -6.15 -5.18 2.45
CA SER A 321 -5.29 -6.25 2.98
C SER A 321 -6.08 -7.51 3.36
N PRO A 322 -5.56 -8.72 3.04
CA PRO A 322 -4.39 -8.98 2.19
C PRO A 322 -4.66 -8.59 0.74
N LEU A 323 -3.65 -8.14 0.00
CA LEU A 323 -3.83 -7.53 -1.33
C LEU A 323 -4.58 -8.42 -2.34
N GLU A 324 -4.21 -9.70 -2.45
CA GLU A 324 -4.88 -10.64 -3.36
C GLU A 324 -6.37 -10.74 -3.04
N ASN A 325 -6.73 -10.82 -1.75
CA ASN A 325 -8.12 -10.93 -1.34
C ASN A 325 -8.86 -9.60 -1.45
N ALA A 326 -8.19 -8.47 -1.20
CA ALA A 326 -8.73 -7.14 -1.43
C ALA A 326 -9.14 -6.93 -2.88
N CYS A 327 -8.36 -7.43 -3.84
CA CYS A 327 -8.71 -7.46 -5.26
C CYS A 327 -10.02 -8.25 -5.53
N ARG A 328 -10.22 -9.40 -4.88
CA ARG A 328 -11.48 -10.19 -4.98
C ARG A 328 -12.67 -9.43 -4.38
N VAL A 329 -12.48 -8.76 -3.24
CA VAL A 329 -13.51 -7.94 -2.59
C VAL A 329 -13.86 -6.74 -3.47
N ILE A 330 -12.88 -6.01 -4.01
CA ILE A 330 -13.08 -4.91 -4.95
C ILE A 330 -13.94 -5.39 -6.14
N ARG A 331 -13.59 -6.52 -6.74
CA ARG A 331 -14.34 -7.12 -7.86
C ARG A 331 -15.79 -7.49 -7.47
N ARG A 332 -16.02 -7.89 -6.21
CA ARG A 332 -17.36 -8.26 -5.71
C ARG A 332 -18.26 -7.05 -5.47
N TYR A 333 -17.71 -5.94 -4.98
CA TYR A 333 -18.49 -4.78 -4.53
C TYR A 333 -18.52 -3.62 -5.52
N GLU A 334 -17.52 -3.49 -6.40
CA GLU A 334 -17.52 -2.45 -7.43
C GLU A 334 -18.23 -2.92 -8.70
N PRO A 335 -19.08 -2.10 -9.33
CA PRO A 335 -19.86 -2.51 -10.50
C PRO A 335 -19.06 -2.51 -11.81
N SER A 336 -17.87 -1.88 -11.85
CA SER A 336 -17.06 -1.74 -13.06
C SER A 336 -15.55 -1.75 -12.75
N GLY A 337 -14.70 -1.77 -13.77
CA GLY A 337 -13.26 -1.54 -13.61
C GLY A 337 -12.92 -0.12 -13.16
N ARG A 338 -11.70 0.03 -12.62
CA ARG A 338 -11.16 1.23 -11.98
C ARG A 338 -10.54 2.23 -12.95
N GLY A 339 -10.38 1.89 -14.21
CA GLY A 339 -9.56 2.65 -15.13
C GLY A 339 -8.17 2.87 -14.54
N TYR A 340 -7.77 4.13 -14.44
CA TYR A 340 -6.51 4.53 -13.82
C TYR A 340 -6.57 4.76 -12.29
N TYR A 341 -7.76 4.78 -11.67
CA TYR A 341 -7.85 4.97 -10.21
C TYR A 341 -7.15 3.83 -9.46
N ALA A 342 -6.41 4.19 -8.41
CA ALA A 342 -5.56 3.27 -7.64
C ALA A 342 -4.40 2.64 -8.44
N GLY A 343 -4.25 2.99 -9.72
CA GLY A 343 -3.07 2.70 -10.52
C GLY A 343 -1.93 3.66 -10.20
N ALA A 344 -1.04 3.88 -11.18
CA ALA A 344 0.15 4.69 -10.98
C ALA A 344 0.50 5.53 -12.22
N LEU A 345 1.06 6.72 -12.01
CA LEU A 345 1.93 7.35 -13.01
C LEU A 345 3.36 6.93 -12.67
N ALA A 346 4.15 6.50 -13.64
CA ALA A 346 5.52 6.03 -13.40
C ALA A 346 6.49 6.73 -14.34
N LEU A 347 7.26 7.68 -13.82
CA LEU A 347 8.31 8.37 -14.54
C LEU A 347 9.61 7.59 -14.40
N PHE A 348 10.03 6.98 -15.49
CA PHE A 348 11.30 6.30 -15.62
C PHE A 348 12.37 7.27 -16.11
N SER A 349 13.54 7.20 -15.51
CA SER A 349 14.67 8.08 -15.82
C SER A 349 15.98 7.34 -15.58
N ARG A 350 17.09 7.93 -16.01
CA ARG A 350 18.43 7.44 -15.68
C ARG A 350 19.31 8.56 -15.14
N ASP A 351 20.15 8.23 -14.17
CA ASP A 351 21.23 9.12 -13.73
C ASP A 351 22.33 9.24 -14.82
N SER A 352 23.30 10.12 -14.61
CA SER A 352 24.39 10.34 -15.58
C SER A 352 25.29 9.13 -15.80
N ARG A 353 25.23 8.12 -14.94
CA ARG A 353 25.97 6.85 -15.03
C ARG A 353 25.12 5.72 -15.63
N GLY A 354 23.86 5.99 -15.97
CA GLY A 354 22.91 4.99 -16.47
C GLY A 354 22.20 4.19 -15.37
N GLY A 355 22.32 4.59 -14.11
CA GLY A 355 21.55 4.04 -13.00
C GLY A 355 20.07 4.36 -13.16
N GLN A 356 19.22 3.33 -13.09
CA GLN A 356 17.77 3.49 -13.23
C GLN A 356 17.17 4.32 -12.09
N ARG A 357 16.18 5.12 -12.44
CA ARG A 357 15.34 5.88 -11.53
C ARG A 357 13.87 5.66 -11.85
N LEU A 358 13.07 5.58 -10.80
CA LEU A 358 11.62 5.54 -10.88
C LEU A 358 11.06 6.56 -9.90
N ASP A 359 10.15 7.41 -10.37
CA ASP A 359 9.33 8.25 -9.52
C ASP A 359 7.86 8.06 -9.89
N SER A 360 7.06 7.58 -8.94
CA SER A 360 5.69 7.18 -9.19
C SER A 360 4.74 7.63 -8.08
N PRO A 361 3.76 8.51 -8.36
CA PRO A 361 2.61 8.72 -7.47
C PRO A 361 1.51 7.68 -7.70
N ILE A 362 0.70 7.44 -6.66
CA ILE A 362 -0.57 6.73 -6.82
C ILE A 362 -1.57 7.63 -7.55
N LEU A 363 -2.36 7.06 -8.47
CA LEU A 363 -3.43 7.77 -9.17
C LEU A 363 -4.71 7.88 -8.32
N ILE A 364 -4.68 8.83 -7.39
CA ILE A 364 -5.79 9.31 -6.57
C ILE A 364 -5.88 10.84 -6.63
N ARG A 365 -7.02 11.40 -6.19
CA ARG A 365 -7.27 12.85 -6.24
C ARG A 365 -7.08 13.39 -7.66
N ALA A 366 -7.60 12.65 -8.63
CA ALA A 366 -7.41 12.89 -10.05
C ALA A 366 -8.74 12.77 -10.81
N ALA A 367 -8.91 13.64 -11.80
CA ALA A 367 -9.97 13.60 -12.78
C ALA A 367 -9.47 12.88 -14.05
N ASP A 368 -10.20 11.87 -14.50
CA ASP A 368 -10.10 11.27 -15.82
C ASP A 368 -11.14 11.92 -16.75
N ILE A 369 -10.66 12.59 -17.78
CA ILE A 369 -11.46 13.37 -18.72
C ILE A 369 -11.41 12.70 -20.09
N ALA A 370 -12.60 12.29 -20.57
CA ALA A 370 -12.81 11.76 -21.90
C ALA A 370 -12.73 12.87 -22.97
N PRO A 371 -12.49 12.54 -24.26
CA PRO A 371 -12.43 13.52 -25.34
C PRO A 371 -13.72 14.34 -25.50
N ASP A 372 -14.86 13.78 -25.11
CA ASP A 372 -16.16 14.45 -25.19
C ASP A 372 -16.58 15.17 -23.90
N GLY A 373 -15.61 15.42 -23.02
CA GLY A 373 -15.75 16.21 -21.81
C GLY A 373 -16.33 15.48 -20.60
N ARG A 374 -16.66 14.18 -20.69
CA ARG A 374 -17.05 13.41 -19.50
C ARG A 374 -15.90 13.32 -18.52
N VAL A 375 -16.16 13.70 -17.27
CA VAL A 375 -15.23 13.65 -16.15
C VAL A 375 -15.65 12.51 -15.23
N ARG A 376 -14.69 11.67 -14.85
CA ARG A 376 -14.79 10.77 -13.71
C ARG A 376 -13.72 11.15 -12.70
N MET A 377 -14.10 11.31 -11.44
CA MET A 377 -13.19 11.50 -10.33
C MET A 377 -13.48 10.42 -9.27
N PRO A 378 -12.83 9.25 -9.40
CA PRO A 378 -12.95 8.18 -8.42
C PRO A 378 -12.38 8.55 -7.05
N VAL A 379 -13.06 8.09 -5.99
CA VAL A 379 -12.63 8.29 -4.60
C VAL A 379 -13.11 7.15 -3.71
N GLY A 380 -12.36 6.84 -2.66
CA GLY A 380 -12.73 5.88 -1.63
C GLY A 380 -12.16 6.24 -0.25
N ALA A 381 -12.56 5.47 0.74
CA ALA A 381 -12.06 5.52 2.11
C ALA A 381 -11.56 4.13 2.54
N THR A 382 -10.62 4.10 3.49
CA THR A 382 -10.09 2.86 4.05
C THR A 382 -11.08 2.36 5.09
N LEU A 383 -11.71 1.22 4.81
CA LEU A 383 -12.70 0.61 5.69
C LEU A 383 -12.02 -0.36 6.63
N VAL A 384 -12.17 -0.15 7.93
CA VAL A 384 -11.64 -1.02 9.00
C VAL A 384 -12.77 -1.53 9.88
N ARG A 385 -12.47 -2.49 10.77
CA ARG A 385 -13.44 -3.12 11.68
C ARG A 385 -14.27 -2.13 12.53
N ASP A 386 -13.71 -0.96 12.83
CA ASP A 386 -14.32 0.08 13.68
C ASP A 386 -14.79 1.30 12.84
N SER A 387 -14.88 1.18 11.51
CA SER A 387 -15.35 2.25 10.61
C SER A 387 -16.82 2.62 10.86
N ASP A 388 -17.09 3.93 10.91
CA ASP A 388 -18.44 4.48 10.95
C ASP A 388 -18.91 4.86 9.54
N PRO A 389 -20.00 4.26 9.01
CA PRO A 389 -20.43 4.48 7.64
C PRO A 389 -20.65 5.95 7.25
N SER A 390 -21.19 6.77 8.16
CA SER A 390 -21.44 8.18 7.88
C SER A 390 -20.15 9.00 7.81
N SER A 391 -19.18 8.63 8.64
CA SER A 391 -17.84 9.23 8.65
C SER A 391 -17.08 8.88 7.38
N GLU A 392 -17.15 7.65 6.90
CA GLU A 392 -16.48 7.22 5.66
C GLU A 392 -17.08 7.92 4.42
N VAL A 393 -18.40 8.09 4.36
CA VAL A 393 -19.06 8.92 3.33
C VAL A 393 -18.49 10.34 3.35
N ALA A 394 -18.45 10.97 4.53
CA ALA A 394 -17.95 12.34 4.67
C ALA A 394 -16.45 12.44 4.35
N GLU A 395 -15.67 11.38 4.57
CA GLU A 395 -14.27 11.30 4.16
C GLU A 395 -14.12 11.33 2.64
N THR A 396 -14.93 10.57 1.89
CA THR A 396 -14.87 10.62 0.41
C THR A 396 -15.14 12.01 -0.15
N TRP A 397 -16.11 12.75 0.41
CA TRP A 397 -16.37 14.16 0.08
C TRP A 397 -15.17 15.07 0.41
N THR A 398 -14.48 14.79 1.51
CA THR A 398 -13.33 15.58 1.96
C THR A 398 -12.11 15.33 1.08
N LYS A 399 -11.84 14.06 0.75
CA LYS A 399 -10.79 13.64 -0.19
C LYS A 399 -11.01 14.23 -1.58
N ALA A 400 -12.26 14.31 -2.03
CA ALA A 400 -12.67 14.92 -3.29
C ALA A 400 -12.55 16.46 -3.33
N ALA A 401 -12.52 17.13 -2.17
CA ALA A 401 -12.77 18.57 -2.06
C ALA A 401 -11.84 19.43 -2.92
N GLY A 402 -10.55 19.09 -3.00
CA GLY A 402 -9.56 19.85 -3.76
C GLY A 402 -9.85 19.89 -5.26
N VAL A 403 -10.03 18.71 -5.85
CA VAL A 403 -10.37 18.58 -7.28
C VAL A 403 -11.75 19.16 -7.58
N LEU A 404 -12.75 18.94 -6.71
CA LEU A 404 -14.10 19.53 -6.87
C LEU A 404 -14.08 21.06 -6.81
N THR A 405 -13.24 21.65 -5.96
CA THR A 405 -13.04 23.10 -5.88
C THR A 405 -12.37 23.62 -7.15
N ALA A 406 -11.34 22.91 -7.65
CA ALA A 406 -10.66 23.26 -8.90
C ALA A 406 -11.57 23.14 -10.13
N LEU A 407 -12.50 22.16 -10.12
CA LEU A 407 -13.55 22.00 -11.12
C LEU A 407 -14.65 23.08 -11.03
N GLY A 408 -14.77 23.80 -9.90
CA GLY A 408 -15.80 24.82 -9.68
C GLY A 408 -17.11 24.29 -9.10
N VAL A 409 -17.17 23.02 -8.70
CA VAL A 409 -18.34 22.40 -8.04
C VAL A 409 -18.49 22.89 -6.60
N ARG A 410 -17.38 23.07 -5.89
CA ARG A 410 -17.35 23.57 -4.52
C ARG A 410 -16.76 24.97 -4.47
N GLN A 411 -17.35 25.84 -3.66
CA GLN A 411 -16.80 27.17 -3.43
C GLN A 411 -15.53 27.08 -2.57
N ARG A 412 -14.52 27.86 -2.94
CA ARG A 412 -13.31 28.00 -2.15
C ARG A 412 -13.61 28.76 -0.86
N THR A 413 -13.49 28.10 0.28
CA THR A 413 -13.46 28.78 1.57
C THR A 413 -12.05 29.34 1.78
N ALA A 414 -11.94 30.66 1.95
CA ALA A 414 -10.67 31.28 2.31
C ALA A 414 -10.36 30.95 3.78
N THR A 415 -9.52 29.94 4.02
CA THR A 415 -9.10 29.57 5.37
C THR A 415 -7.92 30.44 5.79
N THR A 416 -8.17 31.39 6.69
CA THR A 416 -7.10 32.05 7.45
C THR A 416 -7.27 31.63 8.90
N ASN A 417 -6.38 30.76 9.40
CA ASN A 417 -6.28 30.54 10.83
C ASN A 417 -5.07 31.32 11.36
N PRO A 418 -5.28 32.43 12.10
CA PRO A 418 -4.20 33.24 12.66
C PRO A 418 -3.40 32.51 13.76
N ALA A 419 -3.81 31.31 14.18
CA ALA A 419 -3.14 30.49 15.19
C ALA A 419 -2.18 29.42 14.62
N ARG A 420 -1.93 29.39 13.30
CA ARG A 420 -0.98 28.45 12.70
C ARG A 420 0.47 28.83 13.09
N PRO A 421 1.29 27.91 13.63
CA PRO A 421 2.68 28.20 13.93
C PRO A 421 3.49 28.53 12.67
N ASP A 422 4.50 29.40 12.79
CA ASP A 422 5.48 29.62 11.73
C ASP A 422 6.16 28.28 11.38
N GLY A 423 6.01 27.84 10.14
CA GLY A 423 6.53 26.55 9.66
C GLY A 423 5.59 25.33 9.82
N GLY A 424 4.31 25.54 10.21
CA GLY A 424 3.28 24.48 10.22
C GLY A 424 3.22 23.66 11.52
N PHE A 425 2.21 22.79 11.63
CA PHE A 425 2.04 21.91 12.78
C PHE A 425 3.05 20.75 12.79
N ALA A 426 3.61 20.37 11.64
CA ALA A 426 4.63 19.34 11.56
C ALA A 426 5.88 19.64 12.42
N ARG A 427 6.20 20.93 12.64
CA ARG A 427 7.32 21.38 13.48
C ARG A 427 6.95 21.65 14.95
N ASP A 428 5.69 21.45 15.32
CA ASP A 428 5.23 21.65 16.70
C ASP A 428 5.80 20.57 17.64
N PRO A 429 6.48 20.92 18.74
CA PRO A 429 7.08 19.94 19.65
C PRO A 429 6.10 18.94 20.28
N LEU A 430 4.84 19.34 20.52
CA LEU A 430 3.83 18.42 21.06
C LEU A 430 3.33 17.44 20.00
N VAL A 431 3.22 17.91 18.75
CA VAL A 431 2.88 17.04 17.60
C VAL A 431 4.01 16.04 17.38
N ALA A 432 5.26 16.49 17.35
CA ALA A 432 6.44 15.64 17.21
C ALA A 432 6.54 14.59 18.34
N ALA A 433 6.28 14.98 19.60
CA ALA A 433 6.29 14.05 20.72
C ALA A 433 5.18 12.98 20.61
N ARG A 434 3.99 13.35 20.11
CA ARG A 434 2.88 12.40 19.90
C ARG A 434 3.17 11.42 18.76
N LEU A 435 3.75 11.91 17.67
CA LEU A 435 4.21 11.05 16.56
C LEU A 435 5.33 10.12 17.04
N GLY A 436 6.28 10.63 17.83
CA GLY A 436 7.36 9.84 18.43
C GLY A 436 6.82 8.70 19.31
N ALA A 437 5.82 8.96 20.15
CA ALA A 437 5.23 7.93 21.00
C ALA A 437 4.57 6.77 20.20
N ARG A 438 4.09 7.02 18.98
CA ARG A 438 3.57 5.95 18.10
C ARG A 438 4.70 5.03 17.60
N ARG A 439 5.91 5.56 17.43
CA ARG A 439 7.07 4.76 17.01
C ARG A 439 7.51 3.79 18.10
N ASP A 440 7.34 4.15 19.37
CA ASP A 440 7.72 3.29 20.51
C ASP A 440 6.86 2.02 20.60
N SER A 441 5.67 2.01 19.99
CA SER A 441 4.83 0.82 19.85
C SER A 441 5.16 -0.07 18.65
N LEU A 442 6.19 0.26 17.86
CA LEU A 442 6.58 -0.53 16.69
C LEU A 442 7.79 -1.43 16.98
N ALA A 443 7.82 -2.57 16.30
CA ALA A 443 8.89 -3.56 16.41
C ALA A 443 10.26 -2.96 16.07
N PRO A 444 11.23 -2.98 17.00
CA PRO A 444 12.57 -2.44 16.76
C PRO A 444 13.28 -3.05 15.56
N PHE A 445 12.95 -4.30 15.21
CA PHE A 445 13.48 -5.01 14.05
C PHE A 445 13.32 -4.26 12.73
N TRP A 446 12.21 -3.54 12.55
CA TRP A 446 11.90 -2.79 11.34
C TRP A 446 12.37 -1.34 11.38
N LEU A 447 12.76 -0.82 12.54
CA LEU A 447 13.22 0.57 12.73
C LEU A 447 14.74 0.73 12.62
N ARG A 448 15.49 -0.31 13.00
CA ARG A 448 16.96 -0.30 13.06
C ARG A 448 17.58 -0.63 11.69
N PRO A 449 18.75 -0.04 11.35
CA PRO A 449 19.48 -0.42 10.16
C PRO A 449 19.98 -1.88 10.25
N ARG A 450 20.02 -2.58 9.11
CA ARG A 450 20.55 -3.94 9.00
C ARG A 450 21.78 -3.93 8.08
N GLU A 451 22.97 -3.99 8.67
CA GLU A 451 24.23 -3.84 7.92
C GLU A 451 24.68 -5.15 7.25
N GLU A 452 24.57 -6.30 7.93
CA GLU A 452 24.93 -7.61 7.39
C GLU A 452 23.93 -8.70 7.81
N LEU A 453 23.59 -9.58 6.87
CA LEU A 453 22.82 -10.80 7.16
C LEU A 453 23.80 -11.93 7.49
N PRO A 454 23.51 -12.77 8.50
CA PRO A 454 24.33 -13.95 8.78
C PRO A 454 24.34 -14.93 7.61
N ALA A 455 25.41 -15.71 7.48
CA ALA A 455 25.48 -16.79 6.51
C ALA A 455 24.39 -17.85 6.82
N PRO A 456 23.73 -18.41 5.79
CA PRO A 456 22.64 -19.35 6.01
C PRO A 456 23.14 -20.67 6.62
N THR A 457 22.54 -21.08 7.73
CA THR A 457 22.82 -22.32 8.47
C THR A 457 21.78 -23.42 8.24
N GLY A 458 20.64 -23.07 7.60
CA GLY A 458 19.57 -23.98 7.23
C GLY A 458 18.57 -23.32 6.26
N ARG A 459 17.53 -24.04 5.86
CA ARG A 459 16.44 -23.61 4.97
C ARG A 459 15.11 -23.78 5.67
N ALA A 460 14.23 -22.81 5.45
CA ALA A 460 12.84 -22.86 5.90
C ALA A 460 11.92 -22.80 4.68
N LEU A 461 11.08 -23.81 4.47
CA LEU A 461 9.98 -23.72 3.51
C LEU A 461 8.86 -22.91 4.16
N ILE A 462 8.43 -21.82 3.53
CA ILE A 462 7.28 -21.02 3.96
C ILE A 462 6.19 -21.18 2.92
N ILE A 463 5.06 -21.74 3.34
CA ILE A 463 3.89 -21.94 2.51
C ILE A 463 2.99 -20.70 2.65
N ASP A 464 2.89 -19.90 1.59
CA ASP A 464 2.01 -18.74 1.50
C ASP A 464 0.58 -19.19 1.25
N THR A 465 -0.34 -18.82 2.14
CA THR A 465 -1.76 -19.24 2.08
C THR A 465 -2.70 -18.14 1.58
N GLY A 466 -2.15 -17.13 0.89
CA GLY A 466 -2.86 -15.98 0.35
C GLY A 466 -2.59 -14.67 1.08
N ASP A 467 -1.47 -14.56 1.82
CA ASP A 467 -1.06 -13.36 2.53
C ASP A 467 0.47 -13.20 2.54
N SER A 468 0.91 -12.09 1.94
CA SER A 468 2.33 -11.74 1.79
C SER A 468 3.05 -11.36 3.08
N PHE A 469 2.43 -11.51 4.26
CA PHE A 469 3.15 -11.57 5.53
C PHE A 469 4.28 -12.61 5.49
N THR A 470 4.16 -13.66 4.67
CA THR A 470 5.24 -14.60 4.34
C THR A 470 6.53 -13.93 3.87
N ALA A 471 6.46 -12.82 3.13
CA ALA A 471 7.63 -12.06 2.70
C ALA A 471 8.32 -11.37 3.88
N MET A 472 7.56 -10.82 4.82
CA MET A 472 8.10 -10.25 6.06
C MET A 472 8.72 -11.33 6.95
N LEU A 473 8.03 -12.46 7.10
CA LEU A 473 8.51 -13.61 7.85
C LEU A 473 9.81 -14.18 7.25
N ALA A 474 9.93 -14.21 5.92
CA ALA A 474 11.17 -14.57 5.23
C ALA A 474 12.34 -13.64 5.63
N GLN A 475 12.12 -12.33 5.79
CA GLN A 475 13.16 -11.40 6.26
C GLN A 475 13.55 -11.67 7.72
N VAL A 476 12.58 -12.01 8.58
CA VAL A 476 12.87 -12.43 9.96
C VAL A 476 13.74 -13.70 9.94
N PHE A 477 13.38 -14.72 9.16
CA PHE A 477 14.18 -15.94 9.02
C PHE A 477 15.60 -15.67 8.48
N ARG A 478 15.75 -14.81 7.47
CA ARG A 478 17.07 -14.39 6.96
C ARG A 478 17.92 -13.74 8.04
N SER A 479 17.31 -12.88 8.87
CA SER A 479 18.00 -12.24 10.00
C SER A 479 18.47 -13.22 11.08
N LEU A 480 17.87 -14.42 11.10
CA LEU A 480 18.25 -15.53 11.98
C LEU A 480 19.18 -16.53 11.28
N GLY A 481 19.64 -16.27 10.06
CA GLY A 481 20.53 -17.17 9.34
C GLY A 481 19.84 -18.37 8.70
N LEU A 482 18.54 -18.30 8.44
CA LEU A 482 17.85 -19.28 7.60
C LEU A 482 17.72 -18.75 6.17
N ASN A 483 17.73 -19.65 5.20
CA ASN A 483 17.41 -19.37 3.80
C ASN A 483 15.93 -19.71 3.54
N PRO A 484 15.02 -18.74 3.54
CA PRO A 484 13.60 -18.98 3.32
C PRO A 484 13.31 -19.32 1.85
N ILE A 485 12.47 -20.32 1.63
CA ILE A 485 11.92 -20.71 0.33
C ILE A 485 10.41 -20.48 0.43
N VAL A 486 9.90 -19.43 -0.22
CA VAL A 486 8.45 -19.15 -0.24
C VAL A 486 7.80 -19.89 -1.42
N ARG A 487 6.70 -20.58 -1.15
CA ARG A 487 5.87 -21.27 -2.16
C ARG A 487 4.40 -21.03 -1.86
N GLY A 488 3.59 -20.81 -2.89
CA GLY A 488 2.16 -20.59 -2.72
C GLY A 488 1.40 -21.89 -2.44
N TYR A 489 0.27 -21.80 -1.75
CA TYR A 489 -0.64 -22.93 -1.49
C TYR A 489 -1.12 -23.63 -2.76
N ALA A 490 -1.09 -22.94 -3.90
CA ALA A 490 -1.44 -23.49 -5.21
C ALA A 490 -0.39 -24.48 -5.76
N THR A 491 0.85 -24.46 -5.26
CA THR A 491 1.91 -25.42 -5.61
C THR A 491 1.46 -26.86 -5.25
N PRO A 492 1.64 -27.85 -6.14
CA PRO A 492 1.26 -29.24 -5.88
C PRO A 492 1.82 -29.76 -4.55
N PRO A 493 1.03 -30.52 -3.75
CA PRO A 493 1.48 -31.00 -2.44
C PRO A 493 2.77 -31.81 -2.49
N ASP A 494 2.95 -32.67 -3.50
CA ASP A 494 4.17 -33.47 -3.71
C ASP A 494 5.41 -32.59 -3.94
N GLU A 495 5.26 -31.44 -4.61
CA GLU A 495 6.35 -30.47 -4.79
C GLU A 495 6.65 -29.70 -3.49
N LEU A 496 5.62 -29.30 -2.74
CA LEU A 496 5.80 -28.66 -1.43
C LEU A 496 6.56 -29.58 -0.47
N LEU A 497 6.12 -30.82 -0.34
CA LEU A 497 6.68 -31.81 0.59
C LEU A 497 8.03 -32.36 0.10
N GLY A 498 8.24 -32.38 -1.21
CA GLY A 498 9.54 -32.69 -1.82
C GLY A 498 10.58 -31.57 -1.65
N THR A 499 10.18 -30.38 -1.18
CA THR A 499 11.13 -29.28 -0.96
C THR A 499 12.04 -29.60 0.21
N ARG A 500 13.34 -29.72 -0.07
CA ARG A 500 14.36 -29.92 0.96
C ARG A 500 14.47 -28.67 1.83
N ALA A 501 13.90 -28.72 3.03
CA ALA A 501 14.03 -27.72 4.08
C ALA A 501 14.20 -28.43 5.42
N GLU A 502 14.73 -27.73 6.43
CA GLU A 502 14.89 -28.24 7.79
C GLU A 502 13.77 -27.74 8.73
N LEU A 503 12.92 -26.84 8.24
CA LEU A 503 11.71 -26.35 8.89
C LEU A 503 10.65 -26.07 7.82
N THR A 504 9.41 -26.51 8.06
CA THR A 504 8.25 -26.08 7.27
C THR A 504 7.39 -25.12 8.08
N VAL A 505 6.95 -24.04 7.44
CA VAL A 505 6.07 -23.02 8.01
C VAL A 505 4.79 -22.99 7.20
N LEU A 506 3.66 -23.27 7.84
CA LEU A 506 2.34 -22.98 7.28
C LEU A 506 1.99 -21.53 7.62
N GLY A 507 2.02 -20.68 6.60
CA GLY A 507 1.91 -19.24 6.75
C GLY A 507 0.49 -18.74 7.07
N PRO A 508 0.35 -17.42 7.28
CA PRO A 508 -0.94 -16.78 7.46
C PRO A 508 -1.71 -16.68 6.14
N GLY A 509 -3.00 -16.40 6.23
CA GLY A 509 -3.90 -16.22 5.09
C GLY A 509 -5.29 -15.76 5.52
N PRO A 510 -6.08 -15.23 4.57
CA PRO A 510 -7.46 -14.81 4.84
C PRO A 510 -8.42 -16.01 4.91
N GLY A 511 -9.65 -15.74 5.30
CA GLY A 511 -10.80 -16.64 5.20
C GLY A 511 -11.18 -17.32 6.51
N ASN A 512 -12.29 -18.05 6.44
CA ASN A 512 -12.78 -18.86 7.55
C ASN A 512 -12.20 -20.29 7.48
N PRO A 513 -11.37 -20.71 8.46
CA PRO A 513 -10.75 -22.04 8.45
C PRO A 513 -11.76 -23.21 8.44
N ASP A 514 -13.00 -22.96 8.87
CA ASP A 514 -14.08 -23.95 8.91
C ASP A 514 -15.02 -23.90 7.69
N ASP A 515 -14.76 -23.03 6.72
CA ASP A 515 -15.60 -22.93 5.51
C ASP A 515 -15.51 -24.21 4.67
N GLN A 516 -16.64 -24.88 4.48
CA GLN A 516 -16.72 -26.14 3.73
C GLN A 516 -16.90 -25.92 2.22
N ASP A 517 -17.32 -24.72 1.82
CA ASP A 517 -17.61 -24.37 0.43
C ASP A 517 -16.42 -23.67 -0.24
N ASP A 518 -15.45 -23.18 0.54
CA ASP A 518 -14.20 -22.60 0.03
C ASP A 518 -13.16 -23.69 -0.35
N ALA A 519 -12.86 -23.79 -1.64
CA ALA A 519 -11.89 -24.75 -2.19
C ALA A 519 -10.44 -24.51 -1.73
N ARG A 520 -10.04 -23.24 -1.49
CA ARG A 520 -8.73 -22.92 -0.88
C ARG A 520 -8.69 -23.46 0.54
N MET A 521 -9.72 -23.22 1.34
CA MET A 521 -9.78 -23.72 2.72
C MET A 521 -9.78 -25.24 2.79
N ALA A 522 -10.53 -25.92 1.90
CA ALA A 522 -10.51 -27.37 1.80
C ALA A 522 -9.08 -27.91 1.56
N ARG A 523 -8.38 -27.35 0.56
CA ARG A 523 -6.99 -27.71 0.26
C ARG A 523 -6.04 -27.43 1.42
N LEU A 524 -6.20 -26.29 2.09
CA LEU A 524 -5.35 -25.92 3.22
C LEU A 524 -5.57 -26.83 4.44
N ARG A 525 -6.80 -27.31 4.68
CA ARG A 525 -7.07 -28.32 5.70
C ARG A 525 -6.40 -29.66 5.38
N GLU A 526 -6.51 -30.13 4.14
CA GLU A 526 -5.83 -31.36 3.68
C GLU A 526 -4.31 -31.25 3.84
N LEU A 527 -3.74 -30.11 3.44
CA LEU A 527 -2.31 -29.84 3.59
C LEU A 527 -1.89 -29.79 5.07
N ALA A 528 -2.65 -29.11 5.93
CA ALA A 528 -2.34 -29.05 7.36
C ALA A 528 -2.39 -30.43 8.02
N GLN A 529 -3.38 -31.26 7.67
CA GLN A 529 -3.47 -32.65 8.13
C GLN A 529 -2.22 -33.45 7.74
N GLN A 530 -1.79 -33.33 6.49
CA GLN A 530 -0.59 -34.03 6.01
C GLN A 530 0.69 -33.54 6.70
N LEU A 531 0.86 -32.23 6.84
CA LEU A 531 2.03 -31.65 7.52
C LEU A 531 2.10 -32.06 8.99
N VAL A 532 0.97 -32.10 9.70
CA VAL A 532 0.91 -32.57 11.10
C VAL A 532 1.24 -34.06 11.20
N HIS A 533 0.81 -34.87 10.23
CA HIS A 533 1.16 -36.28 10.16
C HIS A 533 2.68 -36.47 10.00
N GLU A 534 3.29 -35.79 9.04
CA GLU A 534 4.74 -35.87 8.78
C GLU A 534 5.57 -35.36 9.95
N ALA A 535 5.18 -34.24 10.57
CA ALA A 535 5.88 -33.70 11.74
C ALA A 535 5.90 -34.67 12.94
N ARG A 536 4.86 -35.50 13.06
CA ARG A 536 4.77 -36.54 14.10
C ARG A 536 5.49 -37.84 13.73
N ALA A 537 5.53 -38.19 12.44
CA ALA A 537 6.08 -39.47 11.97
C ALA A 537 7.59 -39.41 11.70
N ASP A 538 8.04 -38.39 10.98
CA ASP A 538 9.41 -38.26 10.47
C ASP A 538 10.22 -37.20 11.24
N GLU A 539 9.65 -36.66 12.32
CA GLU A 539 10.23 -35.60 13.14
C GLU A 539 10.57 -34.31 12.37
N HIS A 540 9.89 -34.06 11.24
CA HIS A 540 10.09 -32.85 10.44
C HIS A 540 9.48 -31.62 11.14
N PRO A 541 10.27 -30.59 11.48
CA PRO A 541 9.76 -29.46 12.25
C PRO A 541 8.70 -28.64 11.49
N LEU A 542 7.58 -28.34 12.16
CA LEU A 542 6.44 -27.60 11.64
C LEU A 542 6.09 -26.40 12.52
N LEU A 543 5.94 -25.24 11.90
CA LEU A 543 5.46 -24.00 12.52
C LEU A 543 4.19 -23.50 11.84
N GLY A 544 3.14 -23.22 12.61
CA GLY A 544 1.94 -22.51 12.13
C GLY A 544 1.91 -21.04 12.53
N VAL A 545 1.55 -20.15 11.60
CA VAL A 545 1.34 -18.72 11.89
C VAL A 545 -0.08 -18.31 11.50
N CYS A 546 -0.81 -17.66 12.41
CA CYS A 546 -2.20 -17.20 12.23
C CYS A 546 -3.14 -18.28 11.66
N LEU A 547 -3.52 -18.23 10.37
CA LEU A 547 -4.32 -19.28 9.73
C LEU A 547 -3.64 -20.65 9.80
N GLY A 548 -2.33 -20.72 9.57
CA GLY A 548 -1.57 -21.95 9.74
C GLY A 548 -1.61 -22.49 11.19
N HIS A 549 -1.59 -21.59 12.19
CA HIS A 549 -1.78 -21.97 13.60
C HIS A 549 -3.19 -22.53 13.84
N GLN A 550 -4.23 -21.92 13.26
CA GLN A 550 -5.61 -22.38 13.41
C GLN A 550 -5.82 -23.77 12.79
N LEU A 551 -5.32 -23.97 11.57
CA LEU A 551 -5.44 -25.25 10.86
C LEU A 551 -4.66 -26.36 11.57
N ILE A 552 -3.43 -26.10 12.00
CA ILE A 552 -2.65 -27.08 12.78
C ILE A 552 -3.33 -27.33 14.14
N GLY A 553 -3.78 -26.29 14.82
CA GLY A 553 -4.47 -26.40 16.10
C GLY A 553 -5.71 -27.30 16.02
N ARG A 554 -6.49 -27.18 14.94
CA ARG A 554 -7.63 -28.04 14.64
C ARG A 554 -7.23 -29.52 14.55
N GLU A 555 -6.15 -29.84 13.85
CA GLU A 555 -5.61 -31.21 13.76
C GLU A 555 -5.06 -31.73 15.09
N LEU A 556 -4.62 -30.83 15.97
CA LEU A 556 -4.26 -31.14 17.36
C LEU A 556 -5.48 -31.32 18.28
N GLY A 557 -6.69 -31.06 17.81
CA GLY A 557 -7.94 -31.20 18.56
C GLY A 557 -8.38 -29.94 19.31
N LEU A 558 -7.91 -28.76 18.90
CA LEU A 558 -8.41 -27.47 19.38
C LEU A 558 -9.63 -27.04 18.55
N PRO A 559 -10.80 -26.78 19.16
CA PRO A 559 -11.92 -26.17 18.46
C PRO A 559 -11.56 -24.74 18.01
N LEU A 560 -12.11 -24.33 16.86
CA LEU A 560 -12.01 -22.97 16.35
C LEU A 560 -13.29 -22.21 16.66
N LEU A 561 -13.15 -20.96 17.09
CA LEU A 561 -14.26 -20.06 17.39
C LEU A 561 -14.15 -18.77 16.57
N ARG A 562 -15.30 -18.27 16.11
CA ARG A 562 -15.41 -16.91 15.58
C ARG A 562 -15.44 -15.93 16.73
N LYS A 563 -14.60 -14.90 16.65
CA LYS A 563 -14.54 -13.84 17.67
C LYS A 563 -15.75 -12.92 17.53
N THR A 564 -16.27 -12.46 18.66
CA THR A 564 -17.35 -11.45 18.68
C THR A 564 -16.85 -10.10 18.16
N ARG A 565 -15.60 -9.75 18.46
CA ARG A 565 -14.88 -8.62 17.88
C ARG A 565 -13.58 -9.12 17.24
N PRO A 566 -13.37 -8.93 15.93
CA PRO A 566 -12.12 -9.26 15.26
C PRO A 566 -10.93 -8.53 15.88
N HIS A 567 -9.80 -9.21 15.97
CA HIS A 567 -8.52 -8.60 16.30
C HIS A 567 -7.75 -8.34 14.99
N GLN A 568 -8.25 -7.42 14.15
CA GLN A 568 -7.63 -7.09 12.86
C GLN A 568 -6.74 -5.85 12.96
N GLY A 569 -5.41 -5.98 13.00
CA GLY A 569 -4.51 -4.85 13.27
C GLY A 569 -4.61 -4.39 14.72
N LEU A 570 -4.49 -5.33 15.66
CA LEU A 570 -4.60 -5.06 17.10
C LEU A 570 -3.34 -5.54 17.83
N GLN A 571 -2.68 -4.62 18.53
CA GLN A 571 -1.58 -4.94 19.44
C GLN A 571 -2.11 -5.28 20.84
N ARG A 572 -1.63 -6.37 21.45
CA ARG A 572 -1.99 -6.78 22.81
C ARG A 572 -0.80 -7.36 23.57
N ASP A 573 -0.84 -7.19 24.89
CA ASP A 573 0.01 -7.95 25.80
C ASP A 573 -0.62 -9.31 26.08
N ILE A 574 0.20 -10.36 26.03
CA ILE A 574 -0.17 -11.74 26.33
C ILE A 574 0.84 -12.39 27.27
N ASP A 575 0.43 -13.46 27.95
CA ASP A 575 1.35 -14.43 28.55
C ASP A 575 1.71 -15.50 27.52
N LEU A 576 2.96 -15.49 27.07
CA LEU A 576 3.54 -16.44 26.14
C LEU A 576 4.45 -17.40 26.91
N PHE A 577 3.87 -18.50 27.40
CA PHE A 577 4.57 -19.54 28.16
C PHE A 577 5.28 -18.99 29.42
N GLY A 578 4.57 -18.14 30.18
CA GLY A 578 5.07 -17.52 31.41
C GLY A 578 5.88 -16.24 31.19
N GLN A 579 6.06 -15.78 29.95
CA GLN A 579 6.69 -14.50 29.62
C GLN A 579 5.66 -13.52 29.08
N ARG A 580 5.68 -12.28 29.58
CA ARG A 580 4.84 -11.22 29.03
C ARG A 580 5.42 -10.78 27.68
N SER A 581 4.58 -10.76 26.65
CA SER A 581 4.97 -10.33 25.30
C SER A 581 3.91 -9.43 24.68
N THR A 582 4.33 -8.39 23.97
CA THR A 582 3.46 -7.48 23.21
C THR A 582 3.44 -7.91 21.73
N VAL A 583 2.29 -8.35 21.24
CA VAL A 583 2.15 -9.00 19.93
C VAL A 583 1.02 -8.39 19.09
N GLY A 584 1.16 -8.49 17.76
CA GLY A 584 0.19 -8.03 16.76
C GLY A 584 -0.73 -9.14 16.26
N PHE A 585 -2.03 -8.91 16.32
CA PHE A 585 -3.07 -9.82 15.84
C PHE A 585 -3.74 -9.31 14.56
N TYR A 586 -4.03 -10.24 13.66
CA TYR A 586 -4.77 -10.05 12.41
C TYR A 586 -5.74 -11.22 12.18
N ASN A 587 -6.69 -11.42 13.10
CA ASN A 587 -7.56 -12.60 13.08
C ASN A 587 -9.01 -12.33 13.51
N SER A 588 -9.93 -12.99 12.79
CA SER A 588 -11.37 -13.05 13.11
C SER A 588 -11.80 -14.37 13.75
N PHE A 589 -10.97 -15.41 13.60
CA PHE A 589 -11.13 -16.71 14.24
C PHE A 589 -9.97 -17.01 15.17
N THR A 590 -10.15 -17.89 16.14
CA THR A 590 -9.09 -18.31 17.05
C THR A 590 -9.31 -19.72 17.53
N ALA A 591 -8.22 -20.45 17.79
CA ALA A 591 -8.29 -21.70 18.52
C ALA A 591 -8.68 -21.44 19.98
N HIS A 592 -9.46 -22.33 20.57
CA HIS A 592 -9.97 -22.19 21.92
C HIS A 592 -9.69 -23.47 22.73
N ALA A 593 -9.34 -23.30 24.00
CA ALA A 593 -9.18 -24.40 24.95
C ALA A 593 -9.81 -24.04 26.29
N ASP A 594 -10.85 -24.78 26.66
CA ASP A 594 -11.33 -24.84 28.05
C ASP A 594 -10.36 -25.63 28.94
N GLU A 595 -10.63 -25.67 30.24
CA GLU A 595 -9.77 -26.37 31.21
C GLU A 595 -9.61 -27.86 30.89
N ASP A 596 -10.68 -28.53 30.47
CA ASP A 596 -10.68 -29.95 30.11
C ASP A 596 -9.84 -30.23 28.85
N THR A 597 -9.98 -29.38 27.83
CA THR A 597 -9.20 -29.46 26.59
C THR A 597 -7.73 -29.19 26.86
N ALA A 598 -7.42 -28.16 27.66
CA ALA A 598 -6.06 -27.85 28.05
C ALA A 598 -5.40 -29.00 28.83
N ALA A 599 -6.11 -29.60 29.80
CA ALA A 599 -5.61 -30.74 30.58
C ALA A 599 -5.37 -31.98 29.71
N ARG A 600 -6.28 -32.27 28.77
CA ARG A 600 -6.15 -33.38 27.81
C ARG A 600 -4.94 -33.21 26.89
N LEU A 601 -4.75 -32.01 26.36
CA LEU A 601 -3.62 -31.70 25.46
C LEU A 601 -2.30 -31.71 26.22
N HIS A 602 -2.26 -31.17 27.44
CA HIS A 602 -1.08 -31.23 28.30
C HIS A 602 -0.64 -32.68 28.58
N THR A 603 -1.58 -33.57 28.90
CA THR A 603 -1.31 -35.00 29.09
C THR A 603 -0.75 -35.66 27.83
N SER A 604 -1.06 -35.12 26.66
CA SER A 604 -0.56 -35.56 25.35
C SER A 604 0.76 -34.90 24.94
N GLY A 605 1.41 -34.14 25.85
CA GLY A 605 2.67 -33.45 25.60
C GLY A 605 2.55 -32.14 24.82
N ILE A 606 1.35 -31.55 24.75
CA ILE A 606 1.10 -30.28 24.08
C ILE A 606 0.91 -29.18 25.12
N GLU A 607 1.82 -28.22 25.12
CA GLU A 607 1.82 -27.04 25.98
C GLU A 607 1.08 -25.90 25.28
N LEU A 608 0.17 -25.22 26.00
CA LEU A 608 -0.63 -24.11 25.46
C LEU A 608 -0.28 -22.80 26.19
N SER A 609 -0.15 -21.72 25.42
CA SER A 609 -0.28 -20.34 25.90
C SER A 609 -1.69 -19.88 25.53
N ARG A 610 -2.49 -19.54 26.54
CA ARG A 610 -3.89 -19.15 26.36
C ARG A 610 -4.26 -18.00 27.28
N ASP A 611 -5.26 -17.23 26.87
CA ASP A 611 -5.93 -16.28 27.74
C ASP A 611 -6.70 -17.05 28.84
N ALA A 612 -6.48 -16.65 30.09
CA ALA A 612 -7.03 -17.36 31.25
C ALA A 612 -8.56 -17.23 31.31
N ASP A 613 -9.10 -16.08 30.90
CA ASP A 613 -10.51 -15.73 31.04
C ASP A 613 -11.34 -16.22 29.85
N SER A 614 -10.84 -15.99 28.64
CA SER A 614 -11.55 -16.29 27.40
C SER A 614 -11.24 -17.66 26.80
N GLY A 615 -10.16 -18.31 27.23
CA GLY A 615 -9.72 -19.60 26.67
C GLY A 615 -9.12 -19.51 25.27
N GLU A 616 -8.94 -18.30 24.72
CA GLU A 616 -8.30 -18.08 23.42
C GLU A 616 -6.84 -18.56 23.45
N VAL A 617 -6.48 -19.41 22.51
CA VAL A 617 -5.12 -19.96 22.40
C VAL A 617 -4.28 -18.99 21.59
N HIS A 618 -3.25 -18.42 22.22
CA HIS A 618 -2.30 -17.52 21.58
C HIS A 618 -1.16 -18.29 20.91
N ALA A 619 -0.73 -19.40 21.51
CA ALA A 619 0.30 -20.27 20.97
C ALA A 619 0.21 -21.69 21.53
N PHE A 620 0.82 -22.65 20.82
CA PHE A 620 1.04 -24.00 21.32
C PHE A 620 2.43 -24.52 20.96
N ARG A 621 2.93 -25.46 21.76
CA ARG A 621 4.21 -26.16 21.57
C ARG A 621 4.03 -27.66 21.85
N ALA A 622 4.48 -28.49 20.91
CA ALA A 622 4.51 -29.94 21.01
C ALA A 622 5.85 -30.46 20.44
N PRO A 623 6.17 -31.76 20.53
CA PRO A 623 7.31 -32.32 19.81
C PRO A 623 7.20 -32.02 18.31
N ASN A 624 8.22 -31.35 17.75
CA ASN A 624 8.34 -30.95 16.34
C ASN A 624 7.22 -30.07 15.77
N ILE A 625 6.28 -29.59 16.59
CA ILE A 625 5.18 -28.73 16.16
C ILE A 625 5.07 -27.53 17.09
N ALA A 626 5.01 -26.32 16.52
CA ALA A 626 4.61 -25.13 17.25
C ALA A 626 3.64 -24.30 16.41
N GLY A 627 2.92 -23.40 17.06
CA GLY A 627 2.09 -22.44 16.34
C GLY A 627 1.82 -21.19 17.16
N VAL A 628 1.68 -20.07 16.48
CA VAL A 628 1.34 -18.76 17.06
C VAL A 628 0.16 -18.13 16.32
N GLN A 629 -0.84 -17.64 17.06
CA GLN A 629 -2.01 -16.98 16.50
C GLN A 629 -1.71 -15.55 16.03
N PHE A 630 -0.77 -14.88 16.69
CA PHE A 630 -0.30 -13.54 16.32
C PHE A 630 0.75 -13.61 15.19
N HIS A 631 1.10 -12.45 14.64
CA HIS A 631 2.09 -12.31 13.58
C HIS A 631 3.44 -11.87 14.16
N PRO A 632 4.39 -12.78 14.39
CA PRO A 632 5.70 -12.40 14.91
C PRO A 632 6.49 -11.47 13.96
N GLU A 633 6.17 -11.48 12.68
CA GLU A 633 6.80 -10.63 11.67
C GLU A 633 6.24 -9.20 11.62
N SER A 634 5.04 -8.96 12.16
CA SER A 634 4.35 -7.65 12.09
C SER A 634 5.11 -6.55 12.83
N VAL A 635 4.98 -5.30 12.36
CA VAL A 635 5.44 -4.10 13.09
C VAL A 635 4.77 -3.93 14.44
N LEU A 636 3.64 -4.58 14.69
CA LEU A 636 2.93 -4.56 15.97
C LEU A 636 3.49 -5.57 16.98
N THR A 637 4.43 -6.45 16.62
CA THR A 637 5.03 -7.42 17.55
C THR A 637 6.43 -6.99 17.97
N LEU A 638 6.57 -6.51 19.21
CA LEU A 638 7.82 -5.90 19.69
C LEU A 638 8.99 -6.90 19.71
N ASP A 639 8.75 -8.10 20.22
CA ASP A 639 9.76 -9.16 20.39
C ASP A 639 9.66 -10.25 19.32
N GLY A 640 9.18 -9.88 18.14
CA GLY A 640 8.86 -10.81 17.05
C GLY A 640 10.01 -11.69 16.61
N ARG A 641 11.16 -11.07 16.31
CA ARG A 641 12.40 -11.79 15.95
C ARG A 641 12.86 -12.74 17.06
N ALA A 642 12.81 -12.31 18.32
CA ALA A 642 13.21 -13.12 19.46
C ALA A 642 12.28 -14.33 19.65
N THR A 643 10.98 -14.12 19.45
CA THR A 643 9.96 -15.18 19.47
C THR A 643 10.23 -16.23 18.39
N VAL A 644 10.47 -15.82 17.14
CA VAL A 644 10.80 -16.76 16.05
C VAL A 644 12.10 -17.50 16.35
N HIS A 645 13.11 -16.82 16.87
CA HIS A 645 14.37 -17.45 17.26
C HIS A 645 14.17 -18.56 18.30
N GLU A 646 13.41 -18.31 19.38
CA GLU A 646 13.13 -19.33 20.40
C GLU A 646 12.35 -20.53 19.82
N LEU A 647 11.35 -20.26 18.98
CA LEU A 647 10.56 -21.30 18.32
C LEU A 647 11.44 -22.17 17.41
N VAL A 648 12.32 -21.56 16.61
CA VAL A 648 13.26 -22.28 15.75
C VAL A 648 14.25 -23.11 16.55
N GLN A 649 14.87 -22.54 17.60
CA GLN A 649 15.82 -23.29 18.44
C GLN A 649 15.18 -24.52 19.09
N ARG A 650 13.91 -24.43 19.48
CA ARG A 650 13.16 -25.55 20.05
C ARG A 650 12.79 -26.59 19.01
N LEU A 651 12.30 -26.15 17.85
CA LEU A 651 11.80 -27.01 16.78
C LEU A 651 12.92 -27.73 16.02
N ALA A 652 14.01 -27.04 15.76
CA ALA A 652 15.09 -27.49 14.92
C ALA A 652 16.45 -27.16 15.57
N PRO A 653 16.83 -27.82 16.69
CA PRO A 653 18.07 -27.52 17.41
C PRO A 653 19.35 -27.76 16.58
N GLY A 654 19.25 -28.51 15.47
CA GLY A 654 20.33 -28.66 14.50
C GLY A 654 20.55 -27.43 13.60
N ILE A 655 19.57 -26.52 13.54
CA ILE A 655 19.74 -25.19 12.98
C ILE A 655 20.28 -24.31 14.11
N ALA A 656 21.46 -23.74 13.92
CA ALA A 656 21.99 -22.71 14.80
C ALA A 656 21.52 -21.35 14.25
N PRO A 657 20.38 -20.79 14.73
CA PRO A 657 20.00 -19.46 14.32
C PRO A 657 21.05 -18.45 14.82
N GLY A 658 21.27 -17.41 14.03
CA GLY A 658 22.16 -16.31 14.39
C GLY A 658 21.76 -15.68 15.73
N PRO A 659 22.73 -15.08 16.45
CA PRO A 659 22.45 -14.47 17.74
C PRO A 659 21.44 -13.33 17.64
N LEU A 660 20.68 -13.11 18.71
CA LEU A 660 19.89 -11.90 18.87
C LEU A 660 20.84 -10.71 19.13
N ASP A 661 20.64 -9.61 18.42
CA ASP A 661 21.38 -8.37 18.70
C ASP A 661 20.91 -7.81 20.05
N SER A 662 21.86 -7.44 20.92
CA SER A 662 21.59 -6.86 22.24
C SER A 662 20.86 -5.53 22.18
#